data_AF-A0A8H7SYY2-F1
#
_entry.id   AF-A0A8H7SYY2-F1
#
_cell.length_a   1.000
_cell.length_b   1.000
_cell.length_c   1.000
_cell.angle_alpha   90.00
_cell.angle_beta   90.00
_cell.angle_gamma   90.00
#
_symmetry.space_group_name_H-M   'P 1'
#
loop_
_entity.id
_entity.type
_entity.pdbx_description
1 polymer ?
#
loop_
_entity_poly.entity_id
_entity_poly.type
_entity_poly.pdbx_seq_one_letter_code
_entity_poly.pdbx_strand_id
1 'polypeptide(L)'
;MSTKLRQRRVESDDTTEKHLDVDYDDSKKYGKDSTPSQRSPKAHQIALVTLCTIATFVTFYKIWNPDEVVFDEVHFGKFAGYYLKRTYYFDVHPPLAKLMIAGAGYLLGFDGHYDFANIGDNYLDHQVPYIGLRALPATLNVLCVALVYLIMKESGYSLAICVLSASMYIFDNAMVTQNRLILLDSMLLIFMLATMYTYIQFRKMRHLPFSSGWWFWLLSTGVCMAFTVSVKMVGLFLVALIGFSVIYDLWILLDIKRGLSMDQFMKHFYARAFSLIIVPIGIYLFWFYIHFAILNESGPGDSFMSSRFQDTLKNSPLKMSALEIHYGDEITLKHKDTNAFLHSHDLHYPLRYEDGRVSSKGQQVTGVMESNDNCFWRIKAATNGEGDNEEGPRLVKNGDVIQLEHVVTGTDLLTHDVASPWMPTNEEVTTVPVGTRYTETLFKIIFDDDDQDTLETHMTSFRLIHEDTKVAIWTHNKKLPDWGLEQLEVNGNKNAVENTNYWAAQEIRGKNASELNADKTVKEVGSMPFIKKFLELQGRMISHNAGLTKPHPYQSTPITWPFMIRGVSYWSQESTRSQIYLTGNLFGWYLSVGGIAVFAGIMLADVLARRRGIDPIEEPVRHRVLQSSGFFFAAWALHYFPFFIMGRSLFLHHYLPAATINYLLLGAMYQFIFVDGIDSPVSFLSQKSKTTRLTSMKAEVSWKVYVAVGITLLCQLAMFIFLAPLTYGTPMTLEQVQSHQLLNGWKLQYGKNSYARTQGSAPHFSAGLSETEGLIESSDNVIEMSVLPPKWVDIVDEVDEALDVVKDKITKLEAMHRKHLLPGFDDRTSDEAAIDNLTSEITGEFYRIKRDIQRIRVGSNDSDQEDMLARNIQTSLATKVQDVSSSFRKQQSSYLQKMQGQENRKADILGIESALSNEAAELLLDEDAQVGFTESQLAVMESNNVSIDQREREVNQIAKSIHQLAEIFRDLQSLVIDQGSMLDRIDFNIEQTNLQVKDAVVQLDKGSNYQNKTRKRKLMLLLILFIMLLIVILIVKPKKKN
;
A
#
# COMPACT_ATOMS: atom_id res chain seq x y z
N MET A 1 56.15 -76.44 6.95
CA MET A 1 55.06 -77.11 7.67
C MET A 1 53.79 -76.30 7.44
N SER A 2 52.96 -76.75 6.50
CA SER A 2 51.74 -76.06 6.05
C SER A 2 50.55 -76.87 6.55
N THR A 3 49.76 -76.30 7.46
CA THR A 3 48.59 -76.97 8.04
C THR A 3 47.32 -76.39 7.43
N LYS A 4 46.77 -77.18 6.50
CA LYS A 4 45.42 -77.07 5.94
C LYS A 4 44.38 -77.11 7.08
N LEU A 5 43.45 -76.15 7.09
CA LEU A 5 42.17 -76.28 7.78
C LEU A 5 41.07 -76.48 6.73
N ARG A 6 40.46 -77.66 6.77
CA ARG A 6 39.36 -78.10 5.90
C ARG A 6 38.05 -77.93 6.68
N GLN A 7 37.21 -77.04 6.15
CA GLN A 7 35.73 -76.99 6.18
C GLN A 7 35.00 -77.52 7.42
N ARG A 8 34.33 -76.58 8.13
CA ARG A 8 33.03 -76.86 8.75
C ARG A 8 31.95 -76.18 7.90
N ARG A 9 31.05 -77.01 7.39
CA ARG A 9 29.83 -76.71 6.64
C ARG A 9 28.99 -75.68 7.41
N VAL A 10 28.84 -74.47 6.86
CA VAL A 10 27.80 -73.53 7.27
C VAL A 10 26.62 -73.81 6.35
N GLU A 11 25.53 -74.28 6.93
CA GLU A 11 24.24 -74.38 6.26
C GLU A 11 23.89 -73.02 5.68
N SER A 12 23.50 -73.05 4.40
CA SER A 12 22.88 -71.94 3.70
C SER A 12 21.57 -71.59 4.40
N ASP A 13 21.63 -70.69 5.37
CA ASP A 13 20.48 -69.88 5.73
C ASP A 13 20.38 -68.79 4.65
N ASP A 14 19.46 -69.03 3.74
CA ASP A 14 19.03 -68.13 2.68
C ASP A 14 18.32 -66.92 3.32
N THR A 15 19.07 -66.09 4.05
CA THR A 15 18.58 -64.79 4.52
C THR A 15 18.55 -63.88 3.31
N THR A 16 17.41 -63.91 2.63
CA THR A 16 17.03 -62.95 1.60
C THR A 16 17.34 -61.55 2.11
N GLU A 17 18.33 -60.90 1.51
CA GLU A 17 18.70 -59.52 1.79
C GLU A 17 17.44 -58.65 1.71
N LYS A 18 16.99 -58.15 2.86
CA LYS A 18 15.86 -57.23 2.97
C LYS A 18 16.21 -55.91 2.30
N HIS A 19 15.96 -55.81 1.00
CA HIS A 19 15.92 -54.55 0.29
C HIS A 19 14.92 -53.61 1.01
N LEU A 20 15.41 -52.45 1.46
CA LEU A 20 14.69 -51.43 2.22
C LEU A 20 13.58 -50.69 1.44
N ASP A 21 13.19 -51.20 0.28
CA ASP A 21 12.09 -50.70 -0.57
C ASP A 21 11.07 -51.83 -0.90
N VAL A 22 11.15 -52.99 -0.24
CA VAL A 22 10.17 -54.07 -0.40
C VAL A 22 8.98 -53.75 0.49
N ASP A 23 7.88 -53.33 -0.12
CA ASP A 23 6.54 -53.38 0.49
C ASP A 23 6.37 -54.78 1.13
N TYR A 24 6.15 -54.78 2.43
CA TYR A 24 6.06 -55.98 3.25
C TYR A 24 4.89 -56.86 2.75
N ASP A 25 5.18 -58.12 2.45
CA ASP A 25 4.19 -59.10 2.00
C ASP A 25 3.29 -59.52 3.18
N ASP A 26 2.15 -58.85 3.35
CA ASP A 26 1.16 -59.15 4.39
C ASP A 26 0.11 -60.21 3.94
N SER A 27 0.47 -61.08 2.98
CA SER A 27 -0.39 -62.14 2.45
C SER A 27 -0.80 -63.22 3.45
N LYS A 28 -0.29 -63.18 4.69
CA LYS A 28 -0.71 -64.08 5.77
C LYS A 28 -1.97 -63.62 6.51
N LYS A 29 -2.35 -62.34 6.41
CA LYS A 29 -3.51 -61.78 7.13
C LYS A 29 -4.72 -61.53 6.23
N TYR A 30 -4.50 -61.33 4.93
CA TYR A 30 -5.56 -61.05 3.95
C TYR A 30 -5.46 -62.01 2.75
N GLY A 31 -6.59 -62.63 2.40
CA GLY A 31 -6.68 -63.77 1.50
C GLY A 31 -6.04 -63.60 0.11
N LYS A 32 -5.61 -64.72 -0.46
CA LYS A 32 -4.83 -64.83 -1.71
C LYS A 32 -5.55 -64.49 -3.00
N ASP A 33 -6.85 -64.21 -2.97
CA ASP A 33 -7.65 -63.97 -4.17
C ASP A 33 -8.10 -62.52 -4.25
N SER A 34 -7.23 -61.66 -4.76
CA SER A 34 -7.70 -60.43 -5.40
C SER A 34 -6.88 -60.13 -6.64
N THR A 35 -7.52 -60.32 -7.79
CA THR A 35 -7.10 -59.68 -9.03
C THR A 35 -7.03 -58.16 -8.80
N PRO A 36 -6.08 -57.44 -9.42
CA PRO A 36 -6.01 -55.99 -9.31
C PRO A 36 -7.27 -55.42 -9.99
N SER A 37 -8.33 -55.17 -9.22
CA SER A 37 -9.50 -54.50 -9.76
C SER A 37 -9.06 -53.09 -10.12
N GLN A 38 -8.93 -52.85 -11.41
CA GLN A 38 -8.88 -51.51 -11.97
C GLN A 38 -9.92 -50.66 -11.24
N ARG A 39 -9.45 -49.57 -10.59
CA ARG A 39 -10.26 -48.46 -10.05
C ARG A 39 -11.53 -48.36 -10.89
N SER A 40 -12.76 -48.41 -10.37
CA SER A 40 -13.93 -48.18 -11.21
C SER A 40 -13.82 -46.77 -11.79
N PRO A 41 -13.34 -46.59 -13.04
CA PRO A 41 -12.86 -45.29 -13.48
C PRO A 41 -14.05 -44.34 -13.66
N LYS A 42 -15.20 -44.94 -13.97
CA LYS A 42 -16.51 -44.31 -14.08
C LYS A 42 -16.95 -43.62 -12.78
N ALA A 43 -16.81 -44.26 -11.62
CA ALA A 43 -17.25 -43.65 -10.34
C ALA A 43 -16.43 -42.40 -10.00
N HIS A 44 -15.11 -42.45 -10.19
CA HIS A 44 -14.26 -41.29 -9.97
C HIS A 44 -14.51 -40.16 -10.98
N GLN A 45 -14.83 -40.50 -12.23
CA GLN A 45 -15.19 -39.53 -13.27
C GLN A 45 -16.53 -38.85 -12.94
N ILE A 46 -17.55 -39.62 -12.58
CA ILE A 46 -18.87 -39.10 -12.17
C ILE A 46 -18.73 -38.16 -10.98
N ALA A 47 -17.98 -38.57 -9.95
CA ALA A 47 -17.73 -37.73 -8.77
C ALA A 47 -17.03 -36.42 -9.14
N LEU A 48 -15.99 -36.46 -9.98
CA LEU A 48 -15.28 -35.26 -10.43
C LEU A 48 -16.20 -34.32 -11.22
N VAL A 49 -16.95 -34.84 -12.19
CA VAL A 49 -17.90 -34.02 -12.98
C VAL A 49 -18.97 -33.40 -12.10
N THR A 50 -19.49 -34.16 -11.13
CA THR A 50 -20.50 -33.67 -10.17
C THR A 50 -19.92 -32.56 -9.29
N LEU A 51 -18.73 -32.75 -8.73
CA LEU A 51 -18.05 -31.72 -7.92
C LEU A 51 -17.74 -30.47 -8.72
N CYS A 52 -17.25 -30.59 -9.96
CA CYS A 52 -17.04 -29.43 -10.83
C CYS A 52 -18.35 -28.70 -11.15
N THR A 53 -19.44 -29.44 -11.37
CA THR A 53 -20.76 -28.85 -11.65
C THR A 53 -21.26 -28.05 -10.44
N ILE A 54 -21.13 -28.61 -9.23
CA ILE A 54 -21.47 -27.91 -7.98
C ILE A 54 -20.57 -26.69 -7.78
N ALA A 55 -19.26 -26.84 -8.00
CA ALA A 55 -18.30 -25.73 -7.88
C ALA A 55 -18.62 -24.58 -8.84
N THR A 56 -19.00 -24.88 -10.09
CA THR A 56 -19.46 -23.88 -11.06
C THR A 56 -20.68 -23.16 -10.54
N PHE A 57 -21.69 -23.89 -10.05
CA PHE A 57 -22.90 -23.26 -9.50
C PHE A 57 -22.58 -22.35 -8.32
N VAL A 58 -21.81 -22.84 -7.33
CA VAL A 58 -21.44 -22.09 -6.13
C VAL A 58 -20.60 -20.85 -6.47
N THR A 59 -19.64 -20.95 -7.39
CA THR A 59 -18.72 -19.83 -7.70
C THR A 59 -19.37 -18.78 -8.59
N PHE A 60 -20.13 -19.20 -9.61
CA PHE A 60 -20.79 -18.28 -10.55
C PHE A 60 -22.10 -17.70 -10.02
N TYR A 61 -22.62 -18.21 -8.91
CA TYR A 61 -23.82 -17.68 -8.29
C TYR A 61 -23.67 -16.17 -8.02
N LYS A 62 -24.62 -15.39 -8.57
CA LYS A 62 -24.68 -13.93 -8.49
C LYS A 62 -23.40 -13.20 -8.94
N ILE A 63 -22.58 -13.71 -9.87
CA ILE A 63 -21.29 -13.10 -10.27
C ILE A 63 -21.36 -11.61 -10.67
N TRP A 64 -22.53 -11.15 -11.13
CA TRP A 64 -22.81 -9.75 -11.49
C TRP A 64 -23.00 -8.80 -10.31
N ASN A 65 -23.22 -9.29 -9.07
CA ASN A 65 -23.50 -8.48 -7.89
C ASN A 65 -22.33 -8.51 -6.87
N PRO A 66 -21.76 -7.38 -6.42
CA PRO A 66 -22.14 -6.00 -6.74
C PRO A 66 -21.67 -5.57 -8.12
N ASP A 67 -22.38 -4.65 -8.74
CA ASP A 67 -22.00 -3.91 -9.94
C ASP A 67 -21.02 -2.75 -9.65
N GLU A 68 -20.44 -2.76 -8.46
CA GLU A 68 -19.48 -1.78 -7.96
C GLU A 68 -18.10 -2.42 -7.74
N VAL A 69 -17.06 -1.57 -7.72
CA VAL A 69 -15.68 -1.98 -7.45
C VAL A 69 -15.52 -2.43 -5.99
N VAL A 70 -14.93 -3.60 -5.80
CA VAL A 70 -14.68 -4.23 -4.48
C VAL A 70 -13.23 -4.01 -4.01
N PHE A 71 -12.97 -4.21 -2.72
CA PHE A 71 -11.62 -4.22 -2.13
C PHE A 71 -10.62 -5.03 -2.96
N ASP A 72 -9.43 -4.44 -3.17
CA ASP A 72 -8.34 -4.89 -4.05
C ASP A 72 -8.66 -5.03 -5.55
N GLU A 73 -9.94 -5.05 -5.99
CA GLU A 73 -10.29 -4.91 -7.42
C GLU A 73 -9.86 -3.53 -7.95
N VAL A 74 -9.88 -2.50 -7.10
CA VAL A 74 -9.31 -1.17 -7.41
C VAL A 74 -7.87 -1.26 -7.93
N HIS A 75 -7.03 -2.06 -7.27
CA HIS A 75 -5.62 -2.17 -7.62
C HIS A 75 -5.42 -3.02 -8.88
N PHE A 76 -5.99 -4.23 -8.92
CA PHE A 76 -5.75 -5.17 -10.02
C PHE A 76 -6.49 -4.81 -11.30
N GLY A 77 -7.67 -4.19 -11.19
CA GLY A 77 -8.37 -3.59 -12.32
C GLY A 77 -7.55 -2.46 -12.94
N LYS A 78 -7.00 -1.56 -12.12
CA LYS A 78 -6.13 -0.47 -12.58
C LYS A 78 -4.87 -0.97 -13.27
N PHE A 79 -4.22 -2.00 -12.70
CA PHE A 79 -3.05 -2.62 -13.33
C PHE A 79 -3.38 -3.28 -14.67
N ALA A 80 -4.55 -3.89 -14.79
CA ALA A 80 -5.02 -4.42 -16.08
C ALA A 80 -5.23 -3.29 -17.10
N GLY A 81 -5.81 -2.16 -16.67
CA GLY A 81 -5.93 -0.94 -17.47
C GLY A 81 -4.59 -0.41 -17.95
N TYR A 82 -3.56 -0.39 -17.09
CA TYR A 82 -2.21 0.05 -17.48
C TYR A 82 -1.56 -0.84 -18.54
N TYR A 83 -1.77 -2.16 -18.51
CA TYR A 83 -1.29 -3.02 -19.60
C TYR A 83 -1.98 -2.74 -20.93
N LEU A 84 -3.28 -2.42 -20.91
CA LEU A 84 -4.04 -2.08 -22.11
C LEU A 84 -3.63 -0.71 -22.66
N LYS A 85 -3.44 0.28 -21.77
CA LYS A 85 -2.91 1.61 -22.09
C LYS A 85 -1.42 1.60 -22.46
N ARG A 86 -0.69 0.51 -22.20
CA ARG A 86 0.78 0.37 -22.34
C ARG A 86 1.61 1.30 -21.45
N THR A 87 0.99 1.92 -20.46
CA THR A 87 1.62 2.86 -19.52
C THR A 87 2.31 2.12 -18.39
N TYR A 88 3.58 2.43 -18.15
CA TYR A 88 4.37 1.78 -17.11
C TYR A 88 3.83 2.06 -15.70
N TYR A 89 3.83 1.02 -14.87
CA TYR A 89 3.45 1.09 -13.47
C TYR A 89 4.38 0.23 -12.64
N PHE A 90 4.50 0.58 -11.36
CA PHE A 90 5.29 -0.17 -10.40
C PHE A 90 4.38 -0.95 -9.44
N ASP A 91 4.74 -2.21 -9.18
CA ASP A 91 4.05 -3.06 -8.20
C ASP A 91 5.00 -4.07 -7.55
N VAL A 92 4.64 -4.53 -6.35
CA VAL A 92 5.41 -5.50 -5.55
C VAL A 92 5.22 -6.96 -5.96
N HIS A 93 4.23 -7.27 -6.81
CA HIS A 93 3.93 -8.61 -7.28
C HIS A 93 4.40 -8.85 -8.71
N PRO A 94 4.91 -10.05 -9.01
CA PRO A 94 5.24 -10.47 -10.36
C PRO A 94 4.04 -10.37 -11.35
N PRO A 95 4.32 -10.23 -12.65
CA PRO A 95 3.34 -9.71 -13.61
C PRO A 95 2.30 -10.73 -14.11
N LEU A 96 2.49 -12.05 -13.96
CA LEU A 96 1.69 -13.05 -14.69
C LEU A 96 0.19 -12.94 -14.43
N ALA A 97 -0.23 -12.84 -13.17
CA ALA A 97 -1.67 -12.76 -12.85
C ALA A 97 -2.31 -11.49 -13.43
N LYS A 98 -1.59 -10.37 -13.37
CA LYS A 98 -2.07 -9.10 -13.92
C LYS A 98 -2.14 -9.13 -15.44
N LEU A 99 -1.16 -9.76 -16.09
CA LEU A 99 -1.17 -10.03 -17.54
C LEU A 99 -2.33 -10.93 -17.94
N MET A 100 -2.68 -11.93 -17.14
CA MET A 100 -3.86 -12.78 -17.39
C MET A 100 -5.17 -11.99 -17.32
N ILE A 101 -5.31 -11.11 -16.31
CA ILE A 101 -6.48 -10.23 -16.17
C ILE A 101 -6.54 -9.24 -17.34
N ALA A 102 -5.42 -8.61 -17.70
CA ALA A 102 -5.33 -7.72 -18.84
C ALA A 102 -5.66 -8.44 -20.16
N GLY A 103 -5.16 -9.67 -20.35
CA GLY A 103 -5.46 -10.50 -21.51
C GLY A 103 -6.93 -10.87 -21.59
N ALA A 104 -7.58 -11.18 -20.47
CA ALA A 104 -9.03 -11.38 -20.43
C ALA A 104 -9.79 -10.08 -20.76
N GLY A 105 -9.35 -8.94 -20.23
CA GLY A 105 -9.90 -7.62 -20.58
C GLY A 105 -9.80 -7.34 -22.08
N TYR A 106 -8.64 -7.57 -22.68
CA TYR A 106 -8.41 -7.40 -24.11
C TYR A 106 -9.34 -8.27 -24.97
N LEU A 107 -9.50 -9.55 -24.61
CA LEU A 107 -10.41 -10.48 -25.32
C LEU A 107 -11.88 -10.09 -25.19
N LEU A 108 -12.25 -9.38 -24.12
CA LEU A 108 -13.60 -8.88 -23.87
C LEU A 108 -13.86 -7.49 -24.46
N GLY A 109 -12.85 -6.87 -25.10
CA GLY A 109 -12.96 -5.53 -25.67
C GLY A 109 -12.87 -4.40 -24.64
N PHE A 110 -12.28 -4.65 -23.46
CA PHE A 110 -11.96 -3.58 -22.51
C PHE A 110 -10.77 -2.76 -23.04
N ASP A 111 -10.92 -1.44 -23.05
CA ASP A 111 -9.95 -0.47 -23.59
C ASP A 111 -8.98 0.07 -22.52
N GLY A 112 -9.30 -0.13 -21.24
CA GLY A 112 -8.47 0.26 -20.10
C GLY A 112 -8.67 1.70 -19.62
N HIS A 113 -9.57 2.50 -20.21
CA HIS A 113 -9.71 3.93 -19.88
C HIS A 113 -10.28 4.19 -18.48
N TYR A 114 -11.07 3.27 -17.94
CA TYR A 114 -11.63 3.37 -16.59
C TYR A 114 -10.56 3.23 -15.49
N ASP A 115 -10.44 4.22 -14.61
CA ASP A 115 -9.29 4.36 -13.71
C ASP A 115 -9.45 3.71 -12.31
N PHE A 116 -10.50 2.90 -12.07
CA PHE A 116 -10.72 2.11 -10.84
C PHE A 116 -10.30 2.86 -9.56
N ALA A 117 -10.85 4.06 -9.33
CA ALA A 117 -10.31 5.01 -8.37
C ALA A 117 -10.65 4.64 -6.92
N ASN A 118 -11.92 4.31 -6.65
CA ASN A 118 -12.42 4.06 -5.30
C ASN A 118 -13.25 2.78 -5.23
N ILE A 119 -13.37 2.26 -4.00
CA ILE A 119 -14.29 1.17 -3.69
C ILE A 119 -15.70 1.74 -3.73
N GLY A 120 -16.64 1.06 -4.40
CA GLY A 120 -18.01 1.51 -4.58
C GLY A 120 -18.28 2.22 -5.91
N ASP A 121 -17.25 2.50 -6.73
CA ASP A 121 -17.46 3.07 -8.06
C ASP A 121 -18.25 2.09 -8.95
N ASN A 122 -19.26 2.58 -9.68
CA ASN A 122 -20.11 1.73 -10.49
C ASN A 122 -19.44 1.36 -11.84
N TYR A 123 -19.51 0.08 -12.22
CA TYR A 123 -18.96 -0.42 -13.48
C TYR A 123 -19.81 -0.05 -14.71
N LEU A 124 -21.12 0.13 -14.54
CA LEU A 124 -22.08 0.34 -15.62
C LEU A 124 -21.90 1.69 -16.31
N ASP A 125 -21.51 2.72 -15.55
CA ASP A 125 -21.32 4.09 -16.05
C ASP A 125 -20.29 4.17 -17.20
N HIS A 126 -19.32 3.25 -17.21
CA HIS A 126 -18.20 3.24 -18.15
C HIS A 126 -18.14 1.97 -19.02
N GLN A 127 -19.23 1.19 -19.07
CA GLN A 127 -19.35 -0.03 -19.87
C GLN A 127 -18.22 -1.06 -19.67
N VAL A 128 -17.68 -1.18 -18.46
CA VAL A 128 -16.59 -2.12 -18.18
C VAL A 128 -17.13 -3.56 -18.19
N PRO A 129 -16.51 -4.52 -18.90
CA PRO A 129 -16.95 -5.92 -18.93
C PRO A 129 -16.53 -6.68 -17.64
N TYR A 130 -16.90 -6.17 -16.47
CA TYR A 130 -16.50 -6.67 -15.16
C TYR A 130 -16.97 -8.11 -14.88
N ILE A 131 -18.13 -8.51 -15.41
CA ILE A 131 -18.64 -9.89 -15.31
C ILE A 131 -17.66 -10.87 -15.96
N GLY A 132 -17.17 -10.53 -17.15
CA GLY A 132 -16.19 -11.36 -17.86
C GLY A 132 -14.83 -11.37 -17.15
N LEU A 133 -14.41 -10.23 -16.60
CA LEU A 133 -13.19 -10.14 -15.80
C LEU A 133 -13.27 -11.00 -14.51
N ARG A 134 -14.42 -11.04 -13.84
CA ARG A 134 -14.69 -11.91 -12.68
C ARG A 134 -14.83 -13.38 -13.06
N ALA A 135 -15.31 -13.67 -14.27
CA ALA A 135 -15.44 -15.05 -14.76
C ALA A 135 -14.09 -15.76 -14.88
N LEU A 136 -12.99 -15.04 -15.15
CA LEU A 136 -11.65 -15.65 -15.20
C LEU A 136 -11.24 -16.26 -13.84
N PRO A 137 -11.13 -15.51 -12.72
CA PRO A 137 -10.93 -16.08 -11.39
C PRO A 137 -11.92 -17.21 -11.05
N ALA A 138 -13.20 -17.02 -11.38
CA ALA A 138 -14.24 -18.00 -11.07
C ALA A 138 -14.05 -19.33 -11.81
N THR A 139 -13.68 -19.31 -13.10
CA THR A 139 -13.36 -20.54 -13.85
C THR A 139 -12.11 -21.23 -13.29
N LEU A 140 -11.08 -20.47 -12.91
CA LEU A 140 -9.87 -21.02 -12.29
C LEU A 140 -10.18 -21.68 -10.95
N ASN A 141 -11.14 -21.16 -10.17
CA ASN A 141 -11.60 -21.81 -8.95
C ASN A 141 -12.18 -23.21 -9.17
N VAL A 142 -12.97 -23.39 -10.24
CA VAL A 142 -13.54 -24.70 -10.59
C VAL A 142 -12.42 -25.69 -10.93
N LEU A 143 -11.36 -25.23 -11.59
CA LEU A 143 -10.17 -26.03 -11.84
C LEU A 143 -9.39 -26.32 -10.55
N CYS A 144 -9.33 -25.40 -9.58
CA CYS A 144 -8.74 -25.65 -8.27
C CYS A 144 -9.44 -26.82 -7.55
N VAL A 145 -10.78 -26.84 -7.56
CA VAL A 145 -11.58 -27.95 -6.99
C VAL A 145 -11.22 -29.28 -7.65
N ALA A 146 -11.11 -29.29 -8.98
CA ALA A 146 -10.71 -30.47 -9.72
C ALA A 146 -9.30 -30.95 -9.29
N LEU A 147 -8.35 -30.04 -9.13
CA LEU A 147 -6.99 -30.38 -8.68
C LEU A 147 -6.97 -30.87 -7.24
N VAL A 148 -7.72 -30.29 -6.31
CA VAL A 148 -7.83 -30.79 -4.92
C VAL A 148 -8.30 -32.25 -4.92
N TYR A 149 -9.34 -32.56 -5.68
CA TYR A 149 -9.82 -33.94 -5.82
C TYR A 149 -8.77 -34.87 -6.47
N LEU A 150 -8.12 -34.42 -7.54
CA LEU A 150 -7.11 -35.21 -8.26
C LEU A 150 -5.86 -35.44 -7.40
N ILE A 151 -5.42 -34.47 -6.60
CA ILE A 151 -4.31 -34.62 -5.65
C ILE A 151 -4.59 -35.74 -4.66
N MET A 152 -5.80 -35.76 -4.08
CA MET A 152 -6.21 -36.81 -3.14
C MET A 152 -6.31 -38.17 -3.82
N LYS A 153 -6.96 -38.24 -4.99
CA LYS A 153 -7.09 -39.47 -5.76
C LYS A 153 -5.73 -40.07 -6.12
N GLU A 154 -4.80 -39.24 -6.60
CA GLU A 154 -3.50 -39.72 -7.07
C GLU A 154 -2.53 -40.00 -5.93
N SER A 155 -2.77 -39.44 -4.74
CA SER A 155 -2.12 -39.85 -3.48
C SER A 155 -2.64 -41.20 -2.94
N GLY A 156 -3.66 -41.78 -3.57
CA GLY A 156 -4.21 -43.10 -3.25
C GLY A 156 -5.19 -43.11 -2.08
N TYR A 157 -5.92 -42.02 -1.87
CA TYR A 157 -7.01 -41.94 -0.90
C TYR A 157 -8.32 -42.50 -1.49
N SER A 158 -9.20 -42.99 -0.62
CA SER A 158 -10.50 -43.56 -1.03
C SER A 158 -11.43 -42.51 -1.65
N LEU A 159 -12.42 -42.95 -2.44
CA LEU A 159 -13.38 -42.07 -3.12
C LEU A 159 -14.10 -41.12 -2.15
N ALA A 160 -14.57 -41.63 -1.01
CA ALA A 160 -15.28 -40.84 0.00
C ALA A 160 -14.43 -39.70 0.55
N ILE A 161 -13.14 -39.97 0.80
CA ILE A 161 -12.18 -38.97 1.30
C ILE A 161 -11.82 -37.94 0.23
N CYS A 162 -11.70 -38.36 -1.04
CA CYS A 162 -11.50 -37.42 -2.15
C CYS A 162 -12.67 -36.45 -2.28
N VAL A 163 -13.91 -36.96 -2.17
CA VAL A 163 -15.13 -36.14 -2.19
C VAL A 163 -15.19 -35.22 -0.96
N LEU A 164 -14.83 -35.71 0.23
CA LEU A 164 -14.76 -34.91 1.46
C LEU A 164 -13.84 -33.70 1.29
N SER A 165 -12.56 -33.91 0.96
CA SER A 165 -11.60 -32.80 0.84
C SER A 165 -11.99 -31.77 -0.22
N ALA A 166 -12.50 -32.22 -1.36
CA ALA A 166 -12.95 -31.31 -2.41
C ALA A 166 -14.20 -30.52 -1.97
N SER A 167 -15.15 -31.16 -1.29
CA SER A 167 -16.37 -30.49 -0.82
C SER A 167 -16.10 -29.51 0.33
N MET A 168 -15.15 -29.82 1.22
CA MET A 168 -14.68 -28.87 2.24
C MET A 168 -14.15 -27.57 1.62
N TYR A 169 -13.43 -27.68 0.51
CA TYR A 169 -12.94 -26.53 -0.26
C TYR A 169 -14.06 -25.79 -1.00
N ILE A 170 -15.00 -26.50 -1.65
CA ILE A 170 -16.14 -25.89 -2.37
C ILE A 170 -16.99 -25.04 -1.43
N PHE A 171 -17.31 -25.57 -0.24
CA PHE A 171 -18.17 -24.91 0.74
C PHE A 171 -17.40 -24.05 1.74
N ASP A 172 -16.27 -23.47 1.33
CA ASP A 172 -15.53 -22.47 2.10
C ASP A 172 -15.84 -21.05 1.59
N ASN A 173 -16.49 -20.25 2.44
CA ASN A 173 -16.86 -18.87 2.16
C ASN A 173 -15.66 -17.98 1.79
N ALA A 174 -14.47 -18.18 2.36
CA ALA A 174 -13.30 -17.36 2.05
C ALA A 174 -12.74 -17.69 0.67
N MET A 175 -12.72 -18.98 0.30
CA MET A 175 -12.27 -19.40 -1.03
C MET A 175 -13.22 -18.89 -2.11
N VAL A 176 -14.53 -19.00 -1.89
CA VAL A 176 -15.54 -18.50 -2.84
C VAL A 176 -15.47 -16.98 -2.97
N THR A 177 -15.39 -16.25 -1.85
CA THR A 177 -15.30 -14.77 -1.88
C THR A 177 -14.07 -14.31 -2.65
N GLN A 178 -12.89 -14.89 -2.35
CA GLN A 178 -11.64 -14.47 -2.98
C GLN A 178 -11.57 -14.84 -4.47
N ASN A 179 -12.04 -16.03 -4.83
CA ASN A 179 -11.87 -16.56 -6.18
C ASN A 179 -12.99 -16.14 -7.15
N ARG A 180 -13.96 -15.35 -6.69
CA ARG A 180 -15.05 -14.79 -7.52
C ARG A 180 -14.76 -13.36 -8.00
N LEU A 181 -13.94 -12.62 -7.27
CA LEU A 181 -13.61 -11.21 -7.54
C LEU A 181 -12.34 -11.11 -8.41
N ILE A 182 -12.07 -9.92 -8.96
CA ILE A 182 -10.90 -9.61 -9.81
C ILE A 182 -9.63 -9.54 -8.93
N LEU A 183 -9.21 -10.69 -8.39
CA LEU A 183 -8.11 -10.83 -7.45
C LEU A 183 -7.10 -11.88 -7.94
N LEU A 184 -5.84 -11.69 -7.55
CA LEU A 184 -4.72 -12.55 -7.99
C LEU A 184 -4.64 -13.90 -7.27
N ASP A 185 -5.31 -14.06 -6.13
CA ASP A 185 -5.13 -15.26 -5.29
C ASP A 185 -5.74 -16.51 -5.94
N SER A 186 -6.76 -16.37 -6.79
CA SER A 186 -7.29 -17.49 -7.58
C SER A 186 -6.24 -18.09 -8.53
N MET A 187 -5.49 -17.22 -9.24
CA MET A 187 -4.36 -17.60 -10.09
C MET A 187 -3.22 -18.22 -9.27
N LEU A 188 -2.96 -17.69 -8.07
CA LEU A 188 -1.95 -18.27 -7.18
C LEU A 188 -2.33 -19.68 -6.75
N LEU A 189 -3.58 -19.89 -6.32
CA LEU A 189 -4.08 -21.17 -5.83
C LEU A 189 -4.05 -22.24 -6.93
N ILE A 190 -4.46 -21.92 -8.15
CA ILE A 190 -4.47 -22.90 -9.26
C ILE A 190 -3.05 -23.36 -9.59
N PHE A 191 -2.09 -22.44 -9.74
CA PHE A 191 -0.72 -22.83 -10.08
C PHE A 191 -0.03 -23.55 -8.93
N MET A 192 -0.31 -23.17 -7.67
CA MET A 192 0.19 -23.90 -6.51
C MET A 192 -0.32 -25.34 -6.48
N LEU A 193 -1.63 -25.54 -6.63
CA LEU A 193 -2.24 -26.88 -6.67
C LEU A 193 -1.75 -27.68 -7.88
N ALA A 194 -1.57 -27.04 -9.04
CA ALA A 194 -1.05 -27.68 -10.24
C ALA A 194 0.38 -28.18 -10.01
N THR A 195 1.25 -27.38 -9.40
CA THR A 195 2.62 -27.79 -9.03
C THR A 195 2.61 -28.97 -8.05
N MET A 196 1.75 -28.95 -7.03
CA MET A 196 1.60 -30.08 -6.11
C MET A 196 1.13 -31.35 -6.84
N TYR A 197 0.14 -31.22 -7.73
CA TYR A 197 -0.39 -32.31 -8.52
C TYR A 197 0.67 -32.92 -9.46
N THR A 198 1.37 -32.09 -10.23
CA THR A 198 2.43 -32.56 -11.16
C THR A 198 3.59 -33.19 -10.40
N TYR A 199 3.94 -32.68 -9.22
CA TYR A 199 4.97 -33.27 -8.37
C TYR A 199 4.57 -34.65 -7.84
N ILE A 200 3.30 -34.82 -7.41
CA ILE A 200 2.78 -36.12 -6.99
C ILE A 200 2.80 -37.12 -8.16
N GLN A 201 2.40 -36.69 -9.37
CA GLN A 201 2.49 -37.54 -10.56
C GLN A 201 3.93 -37.91 -10.92
N PHE A 202 4.86 -36.96 -10.81
CA PHE A 202 6.29 -37.24 -10.94
C PHE A 202 6.76 -38.31 -9.95
N ARG A 203 6.37 -38.18 -8.67
CA ARG A 203 6.72 -39.13 -7.61
C ARG A 203 6.15 -40.52 -7.84
N LYS A 204 4.96 -40.63 -8.42
CA LYS A 204 4.36 -41.93 -8.80
C LYS A 204 5.15 -42.69 -9.85
N MET A 205 5.98 -42.04 -10.66
CA MET A 205 6.86 -42.70 -11.63
C MET A 205 8.29 -42.89 -11.10
N ARG A 206 8.51 -42.84 -9.78
CA ARG A 206 9.84 -43.04 -9.17
C ARG A 206 10.52 -44.36 -9.57
N HIS A 207 9.74 -45.39 -9.91
CA HIS A 207 10.24 -46.70 -10.34
C HIS A 207 10.48 -46.82 -11.85
N LEU A 208 10.16 -45.76 -12.62
CA LEU A 208 10.38 -45.64 -14.06
C LEU A 208 11.25 -44.41 -14.38
N PRO A 209 12.46 -44.31 -13.79
CA PRO A 209 13.32 -43.15 -13.96
C PRO A 209 13.72 -42.96 -15.43
N PHE A 210 13.81 -41.71 -15.87
CA PHE A 210 14.19 -41.31 -17.25
C PHE A 210 13.24 -41.79 -18.37
N SER A 211 12.06 -42.31 -18.05
CA SER A 211 11.01 -42.54 -19.05
C SER A 211 10.47 -41.21 -19.62
N SER A 212 9.84 -41.25 -20.80
CA SER A 212 9.19 -40.06 -21.39
C SER A 212 8.14 -39.47 -20.47
N GLY A 213 7.35 -40.32 -19.79
CA GLY A 213 6.43 -39.90 -18.74
C GLY A 213 7.15 -39.21 -17.58
N TRP A 214 8.23 -39.80 -17.07
CA TRP A 214 9.01 -39.22 -15.96
C TRP A 214 9.52 -37.81 -16.28
N TRP A 215 10.07 -37.62 -17.47
CA TRP A 215 10.49 -36.30 -17.96
C TRP A 215 9.33 -35.33 -18.12
N PHE A 216 8.21 -35.77 -18.69
CA PHE A 216 7.03 -34.93 -18.88
C PHE A 216 6.53 -34.34 -17.56
N TRP A 217 6.36 -35.17 -16.52
CA TRP A 217 5.85 -34.69 -15.22
C TRP A 217 6.90 -33.91 -14.42
N LEU A 218 8.19 -34.25 -14.56
CA LEU A 218 9.28 -33.47 -13.95
C LEU A 218 9.34 -32.05 -14.55
N LEU A 219 9.31 -31.95 -15.89
CA LEU A 219 9.31 -30.67 -16.59
C LEU A 219 8.04 -29.87 -16.29
N SER A 220 6.87 -30.53 -16.30
CA SER A 220 5.59 -29.90 -15.95
C SER A 220 5.59 -29.34 -14.53
N THR A 221 6.28 -30.00 -13.59
CA THR A 221 6.47 -29.49 -12.23
C THR A 221 7.29 -28.21 -12.22
N GLY A 222 8.36 -28.14 -13.01
CA GLY A 222 9.13 -26.90 -13.19
C GLY A 222 8.29 -25.77 -13.78
N VAL A 223 7.55 -26.04 -14.86
CA VAL A 223 6.70 -25.04 -15.53
C VAL A 223 5.62 -24.49 -14.59
N CYS A 224 4.86 -25.36 -13.91
CA CYS A 224 3.82 -24.91 -12.98
C CYS A 224 4.40 -24.14 -11.79
N MET A 225 5.57 -24.55 -11.31
CA MET A 225 6.28 -23.86 -10.23
C MET A 225 6.70 -22.46 -10.66
N ALA A 226 7.18 -22.30 -11.89
CA ALA A 226 7.52 -21.00 -12.47
C ALA A 226 6.31 -20.08 -12.55
N PHE A 227 5.14 -20.58 -13.00
CA PHE A 227 3.90 -19.81 -13.02
C PHE A 227 3.47 -19.38 -11.61
N THR A 228 3.62 -20.27 -10.62
CA THR A 228 3.27 -19.94 -9.22
C THR A 228 4.09 -18.74 -8.72
N VAL A 229 5.41 -18.73 -8.93
CA VAL A 229 6.29 -17.61 -8.53
C VAL A 229 6.03 -16.36 -9.37
N SER A 230 5.68 -16.53 -10.64
CA SER A 230 5.37 -15.42 -11.56
C SER A 230 4.03 -14.73 -11.27
N VAL A 231 3.18 -15.29 -10.40
CA VAL A 231 1.95 -14.64 -9.91
C VAL A 231 2.20 -13.85 -8.64
N LYS A 232 2.84 -14.45 -7.63
CA LYS A 232 3.10 -13.80 -6.33
C LYS A 232 4.38 -14.37 -5.73
N MET A 233 5.15 -13.51 -5.05
CA MET A 233 6.39 -13.93 -4.38
C MET A 233 6.18 -15.00 -3.28
N VAL A 234 4.95 -15.16 -2.78
CA VAL A 234 4.55 -16.25 -1.88
C VAL A 234 4.78 -17.64 -2.52
N GLY A 235 4.79 -17.73 -3.84
CA GLY A 235 5.12 -18.96 -4.57
C GLY A 235 6.53 -19.51 -4.27
N LEU A 236 7.44 -18.68 -3.73
CA LEU A 236 8.76 -19.15 -3.28
C LEU A 236 8.67 -20.18 -2.14
N PHE A 237 7.60 -20.15 -1.33
CA PHE A 237 7.38 -21.18 -0.29
C PHE A 237 7.12 -22.56 -0.90
N LEU A 238 6.47 -22.59 -2.07
CA LEU A 238 6.26 -23.82 -2.81
C LEU A 238 7.54 -24.32 -3.47
N VAL A 239 8.38 -23.41 -4.00
CA VAL A 239 9.72 -23.75 -4.49
C VAL A 239 10.54 -24.40 -3.37
N ALA A 240 10.49 -23.82 -2.16
CA ALA A 240 11.17 -24.38 -0.99
C ALA A 240 10.63 -25.78 -0.63
N LEU A 241 9.31 -25.98 -0.61
CA LEU A 241 8.69 -27.29 -0.35
C LEU A 241 9.17 -28.36 -1.33
N ILE A 242 9.09 -28.09 -2.64
CA ILE A 242 9.52 -29.04 -3.66
C ILE A 242 11.03 -29.24 -3.60
N GLY A 243 11.80 -28.17 -3.36
CA GLY A 243 13.24 -28.23 -3.16
C GLY A 243 13.63 -29.17 -2.01
N PHE A 244 13.04 -29.01 -0.83
CA PHE A 244 13.29 -29.90 0.32
C PHE A 244 12.87 -31.35 0.02
N SER A 245 11.73 -31.55 -0.64
CA SER A 245 11.24 -32.88 -1.00
C SER A 245 12.16 -33.58 -2.01
N VAL A 246 12.70 -32.83 -2.97
CA VAL A 246 13.67 -33.33 -3.95
C VAL A 246 15.03 -33.60 -3.33
N ILE A 247 15.51 -32.76 -2.41
CA ILE A 247 16.74 -33.01 -1.65
C ILE A 247 16.59 -34.29 -0.83
N TYR A 248 15.43 -34.49 -0.19
CA TYR A 248 15.12 -35.73 0.53
C TYR A 248 15.10 -36.95 -0.41
N ASP A 249 14.50 -36.84 -1.60
CA ASP A 249 14.53 -37.91 -2.60
C ASP A 249 15.96 -38.23 -3.09
N LEU A 250 16.79 -37.20 -3.32
CA LEU A 250 18.20 -37.36 -3.68
C LEU A 250 19.02 -37.99 -2.56
N TRP A 251 18.72 -37.64 -1.31
CA TRP A 251 19.34 -38.26 -0.13
C TRP A 251 19.06 -39.77 -0.05
N ILE A 252 17.82 -40.19 -0.32
CA ILE A 252 17.46 -41.62 -0.38
C ILE A 252 18.11 -42.31 -1.60
N LEU A 253 18.24 -41.61 -2.73
CA LEU A 253 18.93 -42.15 -3.91
C LEU A 253 20.44 -42.33 -3.69
N LEU A 254 21.04 -41.55 -2.80
CA LEU A 254 22.46 -41.63 -2.45
C LEU A 254 22.77 -42.79 -1.48
N ASP A 255 21.76 -43.42 -0.86
CA ASP A 255 21.97 -44.51 0.10
C ASP A 255 22.67 -45.71 -0.58
N ILE A 256 23.81 -46.12 0.00
CA ILE A 256 24.64 -47.25 -0.44
C ILE A 256 23.81 -48.53 -0.53
N LYS A 257 22.81 -48.70 0.34
CA LYS A 257 21.93 -49.89 0.36
C LYS A 257 21.03 -50.01 -0.87
N ARG A 258 20.89 -48.95 -1.66
CA ARG A 258 20.10 -48.93 -2.89
C ARG A 258 20.88 -49.43 -4.11
N GLY A 259 22.21 -49.49 -4.03
CA GLY A 259 23.08 -50.08 -5.07
C GLY A 259 23.18 -49.27 -6.38
N LEU A 260 22.87 -47.98 -6.38
CA LEU A 260 22.97 -47.11 -7.57
C LEU A 260 24.43 -46.67 -7.81
N SER A 261 24.84 -46.59 -9.08
CA SER A 261 26.16 -46.05 -9.43
C SER A 261 26.21 -44.52 -9.34
N MET A 262 27.40 -43.95 -9.12
CA MET A 262 27.55 -42.49 -9.01
C MET A 262 27.16 -41.77 -10.31
N ASP A 263 27.38 -42.37 -11.48
CA ASP A 263 26.94 -41.82 -12.77
C ASP A 263 25.41 -41.75 -12.87
N GLN A 264 24.70 -42.78 -12.41
CA GLN A 264 23.24 -42.79 -12.37
C GLN A 264 22.69 -41.74 -11.39
N PHE A 265 23.34 -41.56 -10.25
CA PHE A 265 23.02 -40.48 -9.31
C PHE A 265 23.21 -39.10 -9.95
N MET A 266 24.34 -38.85 -10.62
CA MET A 266 24.61 -37.57 -11.28
C MET A 266 23.60 -37.27 -12.39
N LYS A 267 23.17 -38.28 -13.17
CA LYS A 267 22.07 -38.13 -14.14
C LYS A 267 20.77 -37.69 -13.46
N HIS A 268 20.46 -38.27 -12.30
CA HIS A 268 19.30 -37.90 -11.50
C HIS A 268 19.37 -36.49 -10.92
N PHE A 269 20.57 -36.05 -10.54
CA PHE A 269 20.84 -34.70 -10.06
C PHE A 269 20.67 -33.68 -11.19
N TYR A 270 21.36 -33.86 -12.32
CA TYR A 270 21.29 -32.93 -13.46
C TYR A 270 19.90 -32.82 -14.06
N ALA A 271 19.16 -33.92 -14.19
CA ALA A 271 17.80 -33.90 -14.71
C ALA A 271 16.86 -33.03 -13.85
N ARG A 272 17.00 -33.10 -12.52
CA ARG A 272 16.22 -32.30 -11.57
C ARG A 272 16.69 -30.86 -11.51
N ALA A 273 18.01 -30.61 -11.51
CA ALA A 273 18.56 -29.26 -11.56
C ALA A 273 18.12 -28.51 -12.82
N PHE A 274 18.17 -29.15 -13.99
CA PHE A 274 17.69 -28.57 -15.23
C PHE A 274 16.20 -28.23 -15.18
N SER A 275 15.36 -29.21 -14.80
CA SER A 275 13.91 -29.06 -14.87
C SER A 275 13.31 -28.20 -13.76
N LEU A 276 13.92 -28.16 -12.57
CA LEU A 276 13.37 -27.47 -11.39
C LEU A 276 14.10 -26.18 -11.02
N ILE A 277 15.21 -25.85 -11.69
CA ILE A 277 15.95 -24.60 -11.47
C ILE A 277 16.06 -23.81 -12.78
N ILE A 278 16.70 -24.39 -13.81
CA ILE A 278 16.99 -23.67 -15.06
C ILE A 278 15.70 -23.31 -15.81
N VAL A 279 14.81 -24.29 -16.02
CA VAL A 279 13.54 -24.07 -16.73
C VAL A 279 12.65 -23.04 -16.01
N PRO A 280 12.43 -23.12 -14.68
CA PRO A 280 11.62 -22.13 -13.98
C PRO A 280 12.19 -20.71 -14.02
N ILE A 281 13.52 -20.56 -13.91
CA ILE A 281 14.17 -19.24 -14.05
C ILE A 281 13.92 -18.66 -15.44
N GLY A 282 14.07 -19.46 -16.50
CA GLY A 282 13.79 -19.01 -17.87
C GLY A 282 12.35 -18.53 -18.07
N ILE A 283 11.37 -19.25 -17.53
CA ILE A 283 9.95 -18.87 -17.62
C ILE A 283 9.65 -17.63 -16.77
N TYR A 284 10.24 -17.51 -15.59
CA TYR A 284 10.08 -16.31 -14.75
C TYR A 284 10.60 -15.06 -15.48
N LEU A 285 11.82 -15.13 -16.05
CA LEU A 285 12.39 -14.05 -16.85
C LEU A 285 11.55 -13.73 -18.09
N PHE A 286 10.97 -14.74 -18.75
CA PHE A 286 10.11 -14.54 -19.92
C PHE A 286 8.88 -13.67 -19.62
N TRP A 287 8.23 -13.85 -18.47
CA TRP A 287 7.07 -13.01 -18.11
C TRP A 287 7.45 -11.56 -17.81
N PHE A 288 8.63 -11.33 -17.23
CA PHE A 288 9.16 -9.98 -17.08
C PHE A 288 9.56 -9.36 -18.41
N TYR A 289 10.07 -10.16 -19.35
CA TYR A 289 10.33 -9.72 -20.71
C TYR A 289 9.04 -9.25 -21.40
N ILE A 290 7.96 -10.03 -21.31
CA ILE A 290 6.63 -9.62 -21.81
C ILE A 290 6.15 -8.34 -21.11
N HIS A 291 6.30 -8.25 -19.79
CA HIS A 291 5.89 -7.08 -19.02
C HIS A 291 6.56 -5.80 -19.53
N PHE A 292 7.89 -5.80 -19.74
CA PHE A 292 8.60 -4.64 -20.31
C PHE A 292 8.35 -4.43 -21.81
N ALA A 293 8.02 -5.48 -22.56
CA ALA A 293 7.70 -5.35 -23.97
C ALA A 293 6.33 -4.68 -24.20
N ILE A 294 5.37 -4.91 -23.30
CA ILE A 294 4.03 -4.31 -23.36
C ILE A 294 4.03 -2.90 -22.77
N LEU A 295 4.67 -2.70 -21.61
CA LEU A 295 4.71 -1.40 -20.91
C LEU A 295 5.87 -0.55 -21.44
N ASN A 296 5.61 0.16 -22.53
CA ASN A 296 6.61 0.98 -23.21
C ASN A 296 6.29 2.48 -23.21
N GLU A 297 5.16 2.91 -22.67
CA GLU A 297 4.80 4.31 -22.45
C GLU A 297 5.07 4.72 -21.00
N SER A 298 5.38 6.00 -20.79
CA SER A 298 5.53 6.59 -19.46
C SER A 298 4.24 6.52 -18.66
N GLY A 299 4.34 6.28 -17.35
CA GLY A 299 3.20 6.22 -16.46
C GLY A 299 3.52 6.56 -15.00
N PRO A 300 2.56 6.38 -14.08
CA PRO A 300 2.71 6.80 -12.69
C PRO A 300 3.79 6.01 -11.93
N GLY A 301 4.19 4.84 -12.44
CA GLY A 301 5.24 4.02 -11.83
C GLY A 301 6.67 4.45 -12.14
N ASP A 302 6.86 5.38 -13.06
CA ASP A 302 8.18 5.78 -13.57
C ASP A 302 9.05 6.40 -12.47
N SER A 303 8.42 7.14 -11.57
CA SER A 303 9.06 7.81 -10.43
C SER A 303 9.83 6.87 -9.49
N PHE A 304 9.51 5.57 -9.49
CA PHE A 304 10.20 4.56 -8.69
C PHE A 304 11.46 4.01 -9.35
N MET A 305 11.67 4.30 -10.64
CA MET A 305 12.75 3.77 -11.45
C MET A 305 13.84 4.83 -11.69
N SER A 306 15.04 4.38 -12.04
CA SER A 306 16.16 5.25 -12.43
C SER A 306 15.84 6.07 -13.68
N SER A 307 16.51 7.21 -13.84
CA SER A 307 16.41 8.04 -15.05
C SER A 307 16.70 7.25 -16.33
N ARG A 308 17.68 6.33 -16.31
CA ARG A 308 18.00 5.46 -17.44
C ARG A 308 16.89 4.45 -17.74
N PHE A 309 16.19 3.93 -16.72
CA PHE A 309 15.02 3.10 -16.98
C PHE A 309 13.91 3.93 -17.64
N GLN A 310 13.65 5.13 -17.12
CA GLN A 310 12.64 6.06 -17.66
C GLN A 310 12.98 6.50 -19.10
N ASP A 311 14.25 6.58 -19.46
CA ASP A 311 14.72 6.86 -20.83
C ASP A 311 14.26 5.81 -21.87
N THR A 312 14.04 4.58 -21.41
CA THR A 312 13.57 3.50 -22.27
C THR A 312 12.05 3.51 -22.49
N LEU A 313 11.33 4.40 -21.80
CA LEU A 313 9.89 4.60 -21.95
C LEU A 313 9.63 5.75 -22.94
N LYS A 314 8.62 5.58 -23.77
CA LYS A 314 8.12 6.63 -24.68
C LYS A 314 7.38 7.69 -23.89
N ASN A 315 7.41 8.93 -24.39
CA ASN A 315 6.73 10.08 -23.80
C ASN A 315 7.13 10.37 -22.33
N SER A 316 8.34 9.96 -21.92
CA SER A 316 8.86 10.28 -20.59
C SER A 316 9.00 11.79 -20.41
N PRO A 317 8.34 12.40 -19.39
CA PRO A 317 8.42 13.83 -19.14
C PRO A 317 9.86 14.32 -18.96
N LEU A 318 10.70 13.53 -18.26
CA LEU A 318 12.12 13.87 -18.03
C LEU A 318 12.91 13.91 -19.33
N LYS A 319 12.60 13.04 -20.29
CA LYS A 319 13.29 13.00 -21.58
C LYS A 319 12.86 14.15 -22.49
N MET A 320 11.58 14.51 -22.44
CA MET A 320 11.06 15.67 -23.17
C MET A 320 11.65 16.99 -22.64
N SER A 321 11.93 17.08 -21.33
CA SER A 321 12.59 18.24 -20.72
C SER A 321 14.12 18.19 -20.74
N ALA A 322 14.73 17.03 -21.03
CA ALA A 322 16.19 16.91 -21.08
C ALA A 322 16.81 17.81 -22.16
N LEU A 323 17.91 18.47 -21.82
CA LEU A 323 18.73 19.29 -22.71
C LEU A 323 20.19 18.87 -22.55
N GLU A 324 20.91 18.80 -23.66
CA GLU A 324 22.35 18.57 -23.68
C GLU A 324 23.07 19.80 -23.15
N ILE A 325 24.02 19.59 -22.23
CA ILE A 325 24.77 20.65 -21.55
C ILE A 325 26.11 20.87 -22.24
N HIS A 326 26.39 22.12 -22.56
CA HIS A 326 27.62 22.56 -23.19
C HIS A 326 28.50 23.36 -22.22
N TYR A 327 29.80 23.42 -22.51
CA TYR A 327 30.68 24.37 -21.84
C TYR A 327 30.20 25.81 -22.08
N GLY A 328 30.20 26.62 -21.03
CA GLY A 328 29.66 27.98 -21.02
C GLY A 328 28.18 28.08 -20.61
N ASP A 329 27.44 26.96 -20.56
CA ASP A 329 26.05 26.98 -20.11
C ASP A 329 25.95 27.25 -18.59
N GLU A 330 24.93 28.03 -18.20
CA GLU A 330 24.60 28.32 -16.81
C GLU A 330 23.53 27.33 -16.32
N ILE A 331 23.89 26.46 -15.38
CA ILE A 331 23.05 25.34 -14.94
C ILE A 331 22.75 25.37 -13.44
N THR A 332 21.64 24.75 -13.05
CA THR A 332 21.34 24.45 -11.64
C THR A 332 21.63 22.99 -11.31
N LEU A 333 22.25 22.74 -10.17
CA LEU A 333 22.63 21.39 -9.71
C LEU A 333 21.78 20.96 -8.53
N LYS A 334 21.10 19.82 -8.65
CA LYS A 334 20.24 19.26 -7.59
C LYS A 334 20.77 17.93 -7.09
N HIS A 335 20.85 17.77 -5.78
CA HIS A 335 21.29 16.53 -5.13
C HIS A 335 20.18 15.46 -5.17
N LYS A 336 20.54 14.22 -5.52
CA LYS A 336 19.60 13.12 -5.79
C LYS A 336 18.79 12.69 -4.57
N ASP A 337 19.42 12.63 -3.39
CA ASP A 337 18.78 12.08 -2.19
C ASP A 337 18.03 13.13 -1.37
N THR A 338 18.62 14.32 -1.21
CA THR A 338 18.05 15.41 -0.38
C THR A 338 17.15 16.35 -1.17
N ASN A 339 17.18 16.28 -2.51
CA ASN A 339 16.52 17.24 -3.41
C ASN A 339 17.00 18.70 -3.26
N ALA A 340 18.14 18.93 -2.62
CA ALA A 340 18.68 20.27 -2.42
C ALA A 340 19.42 20.78 -3.66
N PHE A 341 19.25 22.05 -3.99
CA PHE A 341 20.01 22.77 -5.02
C PHE A 341 21.30 23.33 -4.43
N LEU A 342 22.39 23.24 -5.20
CA LEU A 342 23.66 23.86 -4.86
C LEU A 342 23.53 25.38 -4.94
N HIS A 343 23.75 26.05 -3.83
CA HIS A 343 23.50 27.49 -3.67
C HIS A 343 24.71 28.19 -3.07
N SER A 344 24.94 29.43 -3.49
CA SER A 344 25.98 30.29 -2.90
C SER A 344 25.48 31.73 -2.78
N HIS A 345 25.89 32.43 -1.72
CA HIS A 345 25.46 33.80 -1.44
C HIS A 345 26.58 34.55 -0.74
N ASP A 346 26.49 35.89 -0.62
CA ASP A 346 27.58 36.75 -0.14
C ASP A 346 27.83 36.69 1.39
N LEU A 347 27.28 35.68 2.07
CA LEU A 347 27.61 35.41 3.48
C LEU A 347 28.84 34.52 3.57
N HIS A 348 29.59 34.69 4.66
CA HIS A 348 30.88 34.01 4.87
C HIS A 348 30.80 33.11 6.10
N TYR A 349 31.57 32.03 6.13
CA TYR A 349 31.65 31.14 7.29
C TYR A 349 32.17 31.90 8.54
N PRO A 350 31.66 31.59 9.74
CA PRO A 350 32.14 32.23 10.97
C PRO A 350 33.58 31.81 11.26
N LEU A 351 34.42 32.70 11.81
CA LEU A 351 35.84 32.38 12.10
C LEU A 351 36.02 31.09 12.90
N ARG A 352 35.10 30.81 13.82
CA ARG A 352 35.08 29.61 14.64
C ARG A 352 33.68 29.02 14.64
N TYR A 353 33.61 27.71 14.48
CA TYR A 353 32.40 26.93 14.69
C TYR A 353 32.09 26.80 16.19
N GLU A 354 30.88 26.35 16.54
CA GLU A 354 30.43 26.22 17.93
C GLU A 354 31.30 25.27 18.77
N ASP A 355 31.96 24.30 18.12
CA ASP A 355 32.88 23.37 18.76
C ASP A 355 34.33 23.90 18.88
N GLY A 356 34.58 25.14 18.47
CA GLY A 356 35.86 25.82 18.57
C GLY A 356 36.83 25.57 17.40
N ARG A 357 36.48 24.74 16.41
CA ARG A 357 37.25 24.57 15.17
C ARG A 357 37.25 25.87 14.35
N VAL A 358 38.35 26.10 13.62
CA VAL A 358 38.55 27.32 12.82
C VAL A 358 38.09 27.06 11.38
N SER A 359 37.27 27.96 10.84
CA SER A 359 36.85 27.92 9.42
C SER A 359 37.79 28.75 8.55
N SER A 360 37.61 28.63 7.24
CA SER A 360 38.33 29.41 6.24
C SER A 360 37.90 30.89 6.16
N LYS A 361 36.76 31.25 6.78
CA LYS A 361 36.01 32.49 6.52
C LYS A 361 35.67 32.72 5.04
N GLY A 362 35.67 31.67 4.23
CA GLY A 362 35.27 31.74 2.84
C GLY A 362 33.77 31.96 2.66
N GLN A 363 33.35 32.24 1.43
CA GLN A 363 31.95 32.40 1.07
C GLN A 363 31.18 31.08 1.27
N GLN A 364 29.98 31.15 1.83
CA GLN A 364 29.19 29.97 2.16
C GLN A 364 28.57 29.33 0.91
N VAL A 365 28.79 28.02 0.77
CA VAL A 365 28.12 27.16 -0.21
C VAL A 365 27.21 26.20 0.53
N THR A 366 25.93 26.24 0.21
CA THR A 366 24.85 25.59 0.97
C THR A 366 23.87 24.87 0.04
N GLY A 367 22.97 24.09 0.62
CA GLY A 367 21.90 23.39 -0.07
C GLY A 367 20.54 23.99 0.25
N VAL A 368 19.80 24.44 -0.77
CA VAL A 368 18.44 25.01 -0.62
C VAL A 368 17.40 24.13 -1.30
N MET A 369 16.17 24.09 -0.78
CA MET A 369 15.12 23.23 -1.37
C MET A 369 14.45 23.85 -2.59
N GLU A 370 14.46 25.18 -2.68
CA GLU A 370 13.87 25.93 -3.79
C GLU A 370 14.99 26.55 -4.63
N SER A 371 14.85 26.45 -5.96
CA SER A 371 15.79 27.06 -6.91
C SER A 371 15.59 28.57 -6.95
N ASN A 372 16.69 29.32 -6.96
CA ASN A 372 16.71 30.77 -7.10
C ASN A 372 17.88 31.20 -8.00
N ASP A 373 18.06 32.51 -8.23
CA ASP A 373 19.15 33.04 -9.06
C ASP A 373 20.55 32.69 -8.53
N ASN A 374 20.68 32.45 -7.23
CA ASN A 374 21.91 32.05 -6.54
C ASN A 374 22.20 30.53 -6.65
N CYS A 375 21.39 29.78 -7.39
CA CYS A 375 21.61 28.36 -7.68
C CYS A 375 22.27 28.12 -9.05
N PHE A 376 22.51 29.18 -9.84
CA PHE A 376 23.10 29.05 -11.17
C PHE A 376 24.63 29.03 -11.13
N TRP A 377 25.19 28.01 -11.78
CA TRP A 377 26.62 27.77 -11.92
C TRP A 377 26.98 27.65 -13.40
N ARG A 378 27.98 28.41 -13.85
CA ARG A 378 28.52 28.33 -15.21
C ARG A 378 29.60 27.25 -15.29
N ILE A 379 29.46 26.32 -16.23
CA ILE A 379 30.47 25.28 -16.45
C ILE A 379 31.59 25.82 -17.35
N LYS A 380 32.81 25.90 -16.84
CA LYS A 380 34.02 26.24 -17.62
C LYS A 380 34.88 25.01 -17.85
N ALA A 381 35.56 24.97 -18.99
CA ALA A 381 36.55 23.95 -19.28
C ALA A 381 37.83 24.20 -18.48
N ALA A 382 38.51 23.15 -18.03
CA ALA A 382 39.84 23.27 -17.44
C ALA A 382 40.86 23.66 -18.54
N THR A 383 41.09 24.95 -18.75
CA THR A 383 42.09 25.47 -19.69
C THR A 383 43.51 25.39 -19.12
N ASN A 384 44.44 24.78 -19.87
CA ASN A 384 45.89 24.97 -19.67
C ASN A 384 46.36 26.34 -20.21
N GLY A 385 45.65 27.43 -19.90
CA GLY A 385 46.07 28.79 -20.26
C GLY A 385 46.09 29.16 -21.76
N GLU A 386 45.45 28.39 -22.64
CA GLU A 386 45.18 28.83 -24.02
C GLU A 386 43.70 29.22 -24.14
N GLY A 387 43.45 30.46 -24.56
CA GLY A 387 42.15 31.11 -24.49
C GLY A 387 41.05 30.45 -25.32
N ASP A 388 39.82 30.63 -24.86
CA ASP A 388 38.55 30.25 -25.47
C ASP A 388 38.37 30.84 -26.89
N ASN A 389 39.04 30.26 -27.89
CA ASN A 389 38.89 30.59 -29.31
C ASN A 389 38.59 29.33 -30.15
N GLU A 390 37.78 28.40 -29.63
CA GLU A 390 37.12 27.41 -30.48
C GLU A 390 35.65 27.81 -30.65
N GLU A 391 35.31 28.29 -31.85
CA GLU A 391 33.95 28.62 -32.27
C GLU A 391 33.08 27.36 -32.36
N GLY A 392 32.53 26.92 -31.22
CA GLY A 392 31.53 25.85 -31.20
C GLY A 392 31.07 25.46 -29.80
N PRO A 393 29.79 25.08 -29.61
CA PRO A 393 29.31 24.56 -28.34
C PRO A 393 29.90 23.16 -28.11
N ARG A 394 30.91 23.05 -27.23
CA ARG A 394 31.51 21.77 -26.83
C ARG A 394 30.64 21.09 -25.76
N LEU A 395 30.29 19.83 -25.98
CA LEU A 395 29.55 19.01 -25.01
C LEU A 395 30.43 18.58 -23.83
N VAL A 396 29.85 18.58 -22.63
CA VAL A 396 30.51 18.05 -21.42
C VAL A 396 30.40 16.52 -21.40
N LYS A 397 31.53 15.83 -21.28
CA LYS A 397 31.61 14.36 -21.33
C LYS A 397 31.97 13.71 -19.99
N ASN A 398 31.72 12.41 -19.89
CA ASN A 398 32.11 11.63 -18.71
C ASN A 398 33.65 11.66 -18.53
N GLY A 399 34.10 11.98 -17.32
CA GLY A 399 35.52 12.07 -16.98
C GLY A 399 36.18 13.41 -17.30
N ASP A 400 35.45 14.37 -17.87
CA ASP A 400 35.95 15.72 -18.09
C ASP A 400 36.24 16.43 -16.75
N VAL A 401 37.26 17.30 -16.77
CA VAL A 401 37.61 18.18 -15.65
C VAL A 401 37.08 19.57 -15.95
N ILE A 402 36.27 20.09 -15.02
CA ILE A 402 35.55 21.35 -15.15
C ILE A 402 35.86 22.29 -13.99
N GLN A 403 35.52 23.56 -14.19
CA GLN A 403 35.38 24.55 -13.12
C GLN A 403 33.92 25.01 -13.05
N LEU A 404 33.43 25.25 -11.84
CA LEU A 404 32.08 25.75 -11.59
C LEU A 404 32.18 27.19 -11.08
N GLU A 405 31.78 28.15 -11.91
CA GLU A 405 31.69 29.56 -11.54
C GLU A 405 30.28 29.90 -11.05
N HIS A 406 30.16 30.47 -9.86
CA HIS A 406 28.88 30.99 -9.39
C HIS A 406 28.51 32.27 -10.15
N VAL A 407 27.33 32.29 -10.80
CA VAL A 407 26.97 33.36 -11.75
C VAL A 407 26.76 34.70 -11.06
N VAL A 408 26.15 34.72 -9.87
CA VAL A 408 25.78 35.98 -9.19
C VAL A 408 27.00 36.64 -8.53
N THR A 409 27.85 35.88 -7.85
CA THR A 409 29.03 36.43 -7.15
C THR A 409 30.30 36.43 -7.98
N GLY A 410 30.33 35.74 -9.12
CA GLY A 410 31.52 35.68 -9.98
C GLY A 410 32.71 35.02 -9.27
N THR A 411 32.47 33.93 -8.55
CA THR A 411 33.48 33.19 -7.77
C THR A 411 33.50 31.72 -8.16
N ASP A 412 34.66 31.10 -8.25
CA ASP A 412 34.82 29.69 -8.58
C ASP A 412 34.68 28.81 -7.34
N LEU A 413 34.03 27.65 -7.48
CA LEU A 413 33.87 26.66 -6.41
C LEU A 413 35.24 26.11 -5.97
N LEU A 414 35.44 25.95 -4.66
CA LEU A 414 36.66 25.47 -4.03
C LEU A 414 36.32 24.46 -2.92
N THR A 415 37.10 23.39 -2.80
CA THR A 415 37.21 22.62 -1.56
C THR A 415 38.68 22.56 -1.14
N HIS A 416 38.92 22.50 0.17
CA HIS A 416 40.26 22.58 0.73
C HIS A 416 40.30 21.87 2.08
N ASP A 417 41.51 21.63 2.61
CA ASP A 417 41.73 20.90 3.88
C ASP A 417 41.36 21.72 5.12
N VAL A 418 40.09 22.10 5.21
CA VAL A 418 39.43 22.66 6.38
C VAL A 418 38.21 21.80 6.66
N ALA A 419 37.96 21.49 7.92
CA ALA A 419 36.89 20.56 8.29
C ALA A 419 35.51 21.20 8.17
N SER A 420 34.53 20.45 7.66
CA SER A 420 33.17 20.95 7.47
C SER A 420 32.42 21.21 8.80
N PRO A 421 31.39 22.07 8.81
CA PRO A 421 30.68 22.47 10.03
C PRO A 421 30.15 21.29 10.87
N TRP A 422 29.33 20.40 10.31
CA TRP A 422 28.79 19.27 11.07
C TRP A 422 29.62 18.00 11.03
N MET A 423 30.48 17.83 10.03
CA MET A 423 31.24 16.60 9.81
C MET A 423 32.75 16.85 9.83
N PRO A 424 33.42 16.70 10.99
CA PRO A 424 34.85 16.96 11.11
C PRO A 424 35.76 16.13 10.20
N THR A 425 35.24 15.01 9.69
CA THR A 425 35.96 14.15 8.75
C THR A 425 35.92 14.67 7.32
N ASN A 426 34.93 15.48 6.95
CA ASN A 426 34.70 15.98 5.60
C ASN A 426 35.33 17.36 5.43
N GLU A 427 35.55 17.76 4.18
CA GLU A 427 36.13 19.05 3.82
C GLU A 427 35.06 20.14 3.67
N GLU A 428 35.42 21.37 3.99
CA GLU A 428 34.61 22.58 3.82
C GLU A 428 34.61 23.00 2.34
N VAL A 429 33.40 23.21 1.81
CA VAL A 429 33.19 23.72 0.45
C VAL A 429 32.89 25.21 0.54
N THR A 430 33.64 26.01 -0.22
CA THR A 430 33.60 27.47 -0.29
C THR A 430 33.77 27.93 -1.75
N THR A 431 33.81 29.22 -2.01
CA THR A 431 34.23 29.78 -3.30
C THR A 431 35.49 30.66 -3.16
N VAL A 432 36.13 30.97 -4.29
CA VAL A 432 37.25 31.92 -4.40
C VAL A 432 37.07 32.87 -5.59
N PRO A 433 37.68 34.07 -5.57
CA PRO A 433 37.70 34.94 -6.74
C PRO A 433 38.34 34.28 -7.95
N VAL A 434 37.79 34.52 -9.14
CA VAL A 434 38.23 33.92 -10.41
C VAL A 434 39.73 34.17 -10.63
N GLY A 435 40.45 33.11 -11.03
CA GLY A 435 41.90 33.16 -11.29
C GLY A 435 42.79 33.00 -10.07
N THR A 436 42.22 32.85 -8.86
CA THR A 436 42.98 32.51 -7.64
C THR A 436 42.88 31.02 -7.33
N ARG A 437 43.98 30.40 -6.86
CA ARG A 437 44.05 28.97 -6.48
C ARG A 437 43.48 28.00 -7.54
N TYR A 438 43.77 28.28 -8.82
CA TYR A 438 43.22 27.55 -9.98
C TYR A 438 43.25 26.02 -9.81
N THR A 439 44.36 25.45 -9.34
CA THR A 439 44.53 23.99 -9.17
C THR A 439 43.51 23.36 -8.22
N GLU A 440 43.02 24.10 -7.24
CA GLU A 440 42.07 23.63 -6.22
C GLU A 440 40.60 23.88 -6.61
N THR A 441 40.36 24.51 -7.77
CA THR A 441 38.99 24.76 -8.28
C THR A 441 38.56 23.74 -9.33
N LEU A 442 39.37 22.70 -9.55
CA LEU A 442 39.17 21.69 -10.58
C LEU A 442 38.35 20.51 -10.05
N PHE A 443 37.22 20.24 -10.71
CA PHE A 443 36.34 19.10 -10.38
C PHE A 443 36.21 18.18 -11.58
N LYS A 444 36.50 16.89 -11.37
CA LYS A 444 36.25 15.83 -12.33
C LYS A 444 34.80 15.37 -12.22
N ILE A 445 34.10 15.34 -13.35
CA ILE A 445 32.75 14.79 -13.43
C ILE A 445 32.85 13.28 -13.68
N ILE A 446 32.20 12.48 -12.83
CA ILE A 446 32.08 11.03 -13.03
C ILE A 446 30.61 10.66 -13.01
N PHE A 447 30.10 10.13 -14.12
CA PHE A 447 28.71 9.71 -14.21
C PHE A 447 28.44 8.48 -13.33
N ASP A 448 27.19 8.29 -12.91
CA ASP A 448 26.71 7.08 -12.25
C ASP A 448 26.78 5.87 -13.20
N ASP A 449 26.64 6.14 -14.50
CA ASP A 449 26.60 5.13 -15.55
C ASP A 449 27.76 5.32 -16.53
N ASP A 450 28.61 4.29 -16.66
CA ASP A 450 29.74 4.30 -17.59
C ASP A 450 29.30 4.32 -19.06
N ASP A 451 28.04 3.94 -19.37
CA ASP A 451 27.52 3.87 -20.74
C ASP A 451 27.02 5.24 -21.27
N GLN A 452 26.93 6.27 -20.44
CA GLN A 452 26.54 7.62 -20.86
C GLN A 452 27.78 8.46 -21.21
N ASP A 453 27.79 9.04 -22.41
CA ASP A 453 28.94 9.83 -22.89
C ASP A 453 28.77 11.34 -22.67
N THR A 454 27.54 11.84 -22.64
CA THR A 454 27.20 13.28 -22.61
C THR A 454 26.40 13.67 -21.38
N LEU A 455 26.64 14.87 -20.86
CA LEU A 455 25.90 15.44 -19.74
C LEU A 455 24.56 16.05 -20.22
N GLU A 456 23.44 15.58 -19.66
CA GLU A 456 22.09 16.03 -19.99
C GLU A 456 21.28 16.37 -18.74
N THR A 457 20.44 17.41 -18.81
CA THR A 457 19.54 17.77 -17.71
C THR A 457 18.54 16.66 -17.40
N HIS A 458 18.23 16.49 -16.11
CA HIS A 458 17.36 15.48 -15.50
C HIS A 458 17.77 14.00 -15.68
N MET A 459 18.49 13.65 -16.75
CA MET A 459 18.79 12.26 -17.11
C MET A 459 20.11 11.77 -16.52
N THR A 460 21.13 12.61 -16.55
CA THR A 460 22.47 12.25 -16.09
C THR A 460 22.64 12.54 -14.60
N SER A 461 22.97 11.50 -13.83
CA SER A 461 23.41 11.63 -12.44
C SER A 461 24.93 11.51 -12.43
N PHE A 462 25.60 12.42 -11.74
CA PHE A 462 27.06 12.46 -11.70
C PHE A 462 27.59 12.88 -10.34
N ARG A 463 28.83 12.50 -10.06
CA ARG A 463 29.61 12.91 -8.90
C ARG A 463 30.58 14.00 -9.34
N LEU A 464 30.70 15.03 -8.52
CA LEU A 464 31.73 16.06 -8.65
C LEU A 464 32.87 15.69 -7.71
N ILE A 465 33.96 15.19 -8.26
CA ILE A 465 35.14 14.78 -7.49
C ILE A 465 36.21 15.86 -7.62
N HIS A 466 36.64 16.41 -6.51
CA HIS A 466 37.72 17.39 -6.49
C HIS A 466 39.04 16.75 -6.93
N GLU A 467 39.80 17.41 -7.81
CA GLU A 467 40.98 16.80 -8.42
C GLU A 467 42.16 16.70 -7.43
N ASP A 468 42.33 17.64 -6.50
CA ASP A 468 43.46 17.64 -5.57
C ASP A 468 43.23 16.71 -4.37
N THR A 469 42.13 16.91 -3.63
CA THR A 469 41.83 16.15 -2.40
C THR A 469 41.02 14.86 -2.64
N LYS A 470 40.54 14.63 -3.86
CA LYS A 470 39.74 13.45 -4.26
C LYS A 470 38.43 13.26 -3.45
N VAL A 471 37.94 14.30 -2.79
CA VAL A 471 36.64 14.30 -2.11
C VAL A 471 35.49 14.53 -3.11
N ALA A 472 34.31 13.98 -2.81
CA ALA A 472 33.11 14.21 -3.62
C ALA A 472 32.21 15.25 -2.96
N ILE A 473 31.65 16.18 -3.74
CA ILE A 473 30.67 17.14 -3.23
C ILE A 473 29.40 16.40 -2.80
N TRP A 474 28.95 16.64 -1.58
CA TRP A 474 27.86 15.91 -0.94
C TRP A 474 27.05 16.79 0.01
N THR A 475 25.80 16.40 0.28
CA THR A 475 24.92 17.08 1.24
C THR A 475 24.02 16.09 1.99
N HIS A 476 23.47 16.52 3.12
CA HIS A 476 22.65 15.71 4.02
C HIS A 476 21.53 16.54 4.63
N ASN A 477 20.52 15.89 5.24
CA ASN A 477 19.31 16.54 5.75
C ASN A 477 19.52 17.40 7.03
N LYS A 478 20.76 17.61 7.48
CA LYS A 478 21.04 18.43 8.66
C LYS A 478 21.25 19.88 8.22
N LYS A 479 20.50 20.78 8.85
CA LYS A 479 20.55 22.22 8.59
C LYS A 479 21.72 22.88 9.34
N LEU A 480 22.29 23.91 8.75
CA LEU A 480 23.25 24.81 9.39
C LEU A 480 22.53 25.68 10.44
N PRO A 481 23.25 26.22 11.44
CA PRO A 481 22.68 27.17 12.41
C PRO A 481 22.28 28.50 11.76
N ASP A 482 21.81 29.46 12.56
CA ASP A 482 21.32 30.78 12.12
C ASP A 482 22.27 31.52 11.17
N TRP A 483 23.59 31.39 11.38
CA TRP A 483 24.61 32.02 10.53
C TRP A 483 24.64 31.46 9.10
N GLY A 484 24.10 30.26 8.88
CA GLY A 484 23.93 29.60 7.58
C GLY A 484 22.47 29.55 7.13
N LEU A 485 21.62 30.44 7.66
CA LEU A 485 20.22 30.64 7.27
C LEU A 485 19.34 29.38 7.35
N GLU A 486 19.66 28.43 8.23
CA GLU A 486 18.99 27.12 8.33
C GLU A 486 18.98 26.31 7.02
N GLN A 487 19.92 26.59 6.11
CA GLN A 487 20.10 25.85 4.86
C GLN A 487 20.85 24.54 5.10
N LEU A 488 20.80 23.61 4.15
CA LEU A 488 21.54 22.36 4.27
C LEU A 488 23.04 22.58 4.07
N GLU A 489 23.86 21.81 4.78
CA GLU A 489 25.31 21.85 4.59
C GLU A 489 25.70 21.12 3.29
N VAL A 490 26.58 21.75 2.51
CA VAL A 490 27.30 21.10 1.40
C VAL A 490 28.76 20.95 1.81
N ASN A 491 29.31 19.75 1.67
CA ASN A 491 30.68 19.45 2.08
C ASN A 491 31.38 18.47 1.12
N GLY A 492 32.70 18.32 1.28
CA GLY A 492 33.53 17.36 0.57
C GLY A 492 33.62 16.02 1.30
N ASN A 493 32.81 15.05 0.89
CA ASN A 493 32.84 13.69 1.43
C ASN A 493 34.11 12.95 0.99
N LYS A 494 34.93 12.53 1.96
CA LYS A 494 36.15 11.74 1.70
C LYS A 494 35.85 10.36 1.13
N ASN A 495 34.66 9.81 1.38
CA ASN A 495 34.21 8.58 0.76
C ASN A 495 33.54 8.86 -0.60
N ALA A 496 34.35 9.17 -1.61
CA ALA A 496 33.86 9.52 -2.95
C ALA A 496 33.07 8.39 -3.66
N VAL A 497 33.18 7.15 -3.19
CA VAL A 497 32.49 5.96 -3.74
C VAL A 497 31.06 5.80 -3.18
N GLU A 498 30.68 6.60 -2.19
CA GLU A 498 29.35 6.48 -1.59
C GLU A 498 28.22 6.81 -2.57
N ASN A 499 27.18 5.97 -2.57
CA ASN A 499 26.04 6.08 -3.49
C ASN A 499 25.17 7.32 -3.29
N THR A 500 25.42 8.11 -2.24
CA THR A 500 24.67 9.33 -1.95
C THR A 500 25.27 10.56 -2.63
N ASN A 501 26.49 10.49 -3.18
CA ASN A 501 27.23 11.66 -3.69
C ASN A 501 26.76 12.16 -5.07
N TYR A 502 25.56 11.79 -5.52
CA TYR A 502 25.09 12.08 -6.88
C TYR A 502 24.31 13.39 -6.97
N TRP A 503 24.66 14.18 -7.98
CA TRP A 503 23.99 15.40 -8.40
C TRP A 503 23.42 15.21 -9.81
N ALA A 504 22.37 15.96 -10.13
CA ALA A 504 21.77 16.01 -11.46
C ALA A 504 21.50 17.46 -11.84
N ALA A 505 21.88 17.84 -13.05
CA ALA A 505 21.57 19.16 -13.58
C ALA A 505 20.06 19.26 -13.86
N GLN A 506 19.40 20.36 -13.48
CA GLN A 506 17.95 20.53 -13.67
C GLN A 506 17.65 21.50 -14.80
N GLU A 507 18.11 22.74 -14.69
CA GLU A 507 17.73 23.81 -15.62
C GLU A 507 18.97 24.44 -16.25
N ILE A 508 18.80 24.96 -17.48
CA ILE A 508 19.80 25.79 -18.16
C ILE A 508 19.21 27.18 -18.33
N ARG A 509 19.91 28.22 -17.86
CA ARG A 509 19.39 29.59 -17.89
C ARG A 509 19.14 30.06 -19.34
N GLY A 510 17.97 30.65 -19.58
CA GLY A 510 17.61 31.21 -20.89
C GLY A 510 17.29 30.20 -21.99
N LYS A 511 17.36 28.89 -21.72
CA LYS A 511 16.93 27.83 -22.65
C LYS A 511 15.68 27.16 -22.09
N ASN A 512 14.53 27.40 -22.72
CA ASN A 512 13.31 26.68 -22.36
C ASN A 512 13.26 25.34 -23.08
N ALA A 513 13.29 24.23 -22.32
CA ALA A 513 13.29 22.88 -22.87
C ALA A 513 12.05 22.62 -23.75
N SER A 514 10.90 23.22 -23.41
CA SER A 514 9.66 23.05 -24.16
C SER A 514 9.69 23.70 -25.55
N GLU A 515 10.39 24.81 -25.73
CA GLU A 515 10.48 25.52 -27.02
C GLU A 515 11.57 24.93 -27.93
N LEU A 516 12.74 24.62 -27.37
CA LEU A 516 13.87 24.03 -28.11
C LEU A 516 13.64 22.57 -28.53
N ASN A 517 12.89 21.80 -27.74
CA ASN A 517 12.55 20.42 -28.08
C ASN A 517 11.26 20.29 -28.90
N ALA A 518 10.46 21.35 -29.06
CA ALA A 518 9.26 21.33 -29.91
C ALA A 518 9.59 21.12 -31.41
N ASP A 519 10.75 21.59 -31.87
CA ASP A 519 11.23 21.38 -33.24
C ASP A 519 11.88 19.99 -33.45
N LYS A 520 12.30 19.30 -32.38
CA LYS A 520 12.87 17.94 -32.45
C LYS A 520 11.75 16.91 -32.34
N THR A 521 11.17 16.55 -33.48
CA THR A 521 9.92 15.76 -33.54
C THR A 521 9.94 14.39 -32.88
N VAL A 522 11.09 13.72 -32.68
CA VAL A 522 11.18 12.48 -31.87
C VAL A 522 12.62 12.28 -31.35
N LYS A 523 12.86 12.34 -30.04
CA LYS A 523 14.11 11.82 -29.46
C LYS A 523 14.10 10.29 -29.51
N GLU A 524 15.15 9.65 -30.04
CA GLU A 524 15.25 8.19 -30.11
C GLU A 524 15.19 7.56 -28.72
N VAL A 525 14.42 6.48 -28.54
CA VAL A 525 14.24 5.79 -27.25
C VAL A 525 15.56 5.17 -26.81
N GLY A 526 15.98 5.43 -25.58
CA GLY A 526 17.22 4.87 -25.04
C GLY A 526 17.12 3.36 -24.88
N SER A 527 18.27 2.69 -24.84
CA SER A 527 18.31 1.24 -24.65
C SER A 527 18.96 0.87 -23.31
N MET A 528 18.33 -0.07 -22.60
CA MET A 528 18.91 -0.69 -21.42
C MET A 528 18.79 -2.22 -21.56
N PRO A 529 19.86 -2.98 -21.29
CA PRO A 529 19.81 -4.44 -21.30
C PRO A 529 18.69 -4.96 -20.39
N PHE A 530 17.95 -5.97 -20.86
CA PHE A 530 16.84 -6.58 -20.12
C PHE A 530 17.24 -7.02 -18.71
N ILE A 531 18.42 -7.60 -18.52
CA ILE A 531 18.88 -8.07 -17.21
C ILE A 531 19.11 -6.91 -16.24
N LYS A 532 19.65 -5.76 -16.69
CA LYS A 532 19.80 -4.56 -15.85
C LYS A 532 18.41 -4.05 -15.43
N LYS A 533 17.47 -3.90 -16.39
CA LYS A 533 16.07 -3.52 -16.11
C LYS A 533 15.39 -4.45 -15.11
N PHE A 534 15.56 -5.75 -15.30
CA PHE A 534 14.97 -6.78 -14.44
C PHE A 534 15.56 -6.71 -13.02
N LEU A 535 16.88 -6.66 -12.87
CA LEU A 535 17.53 -6.59 -11.55
C LEU A 535 17.17 -5.30 -10.81
N GLU A 536 17.11 -4.17 -11.52
CA GLU A 536 16.66 -2.91 -10.94
C GLU A 536 15.22 -3.03 -10.42
N LEU A 537 14.29 -3.49 -11.26
CA LEU A 537 12.90 -3.68 -10.86
C LEU A 537 12.79 -4.64 -9.66
N GLN A 538 13.49 -5.78 -9.67
CA GLN A 538 13.48 -6.74 -8.57
C GLN A 538 14.01 -6.12 -7.27
N GLY A 539 15.07 -5.32 -7.35
CA GLY A 539 15.61 -4.57 -6.22
C GLY A 539 14.56 -3.62 -5.62
N ARG A 540 13.85 -2.87 -6.47
CA ARG A 540 12.75 -1.97 -6.06
C ARG A 540 11.56 -2.73 -5.49
N MET A 541 11.18 -3.86 -6.10
CA MET A 541 10.10 -4.72 -5.61
C MET A 541 10.40 -5.24 -4.20
N ILE A 542 11.62 -5.69 -3.92
CA ILE A 542 12.02 -6.20 -2.60
C ILE A 542 12.06 -5.06 -1.57
N SER A 543 12.68 -3.93 -1.90
CA SER A 543 12.81 -2.79 -0.96
C SER A 543 11.45 -2.18 -0.62
N HIS A 544 10.59 -1.96 -1.62
CA HIS A 544 9.24 -1.43 -1.41
C HIS A 544 8.37 -2.42 -0.64
N ASN A 545 8.48 -3.72 -0.94
CA ASN A 545 7.75 -4.75 -0.19
C ASN A 545 8.15 -4.81 1.30
N ALA A 546 9.43 -4.57 1.61
CA ALA A 546 9.89 -4.43 2.99
C ALA A 546 9.41 -3.11 3.63
N GLY A 547 9.22 -2.06 2.84
CA GLY A 547 8.75 -0.74 3.27
C GLY A 547 7.23 -0.60 3.52
N LEU A 548 6.41 -1.59 3.13
CA LEU A 548 4.95 -1.62 3.34
C LEU A 548 4.57 -1.87 4.82
N THR A 549 4.89 -0.91 5.68
CA THR A 549 4.69 -0.96 7.14
C THR A 549 3.52 -0.10 7.62
N LYS A 550 2.86 0.65 6.71
CA LYS A 550 1.72 1.51 7.05
C LYS A 550 0.58 0.67 7.63
N PRO A 551 0.05 1.03 8.83
CA PRO A 551 -1.01 0.27 9.46
C PRO A 551 -2.32 0.44 8.68
N HIS A 552 -3.00 -0.67 8.40
CA HIS A 552 -4.33 -0.65 7.77
C HIS A 552 -5.39 -1.08 8.79
N PRO A 553 -6.60 -0.45 8.83
CA PRO A 553 -7.63 -0.78 9.82
C PRO A 553 -7.99 -2.27 9.85
N TYR A 554 -8.06 -2.93 8.69
CA TYR A 554 -8.38 -4.36 8.55
C TYR A 554 -7.15 -5.29 8.52
N GLN A 555 -5.97 -4.78 8.87
CA GLN A 555 -4.78 -5.61 9.02
C GLN A 555 -5.02 -6.71 10.07
N SER A 556 -4.50 -7.91 9.80
CA SER A 556 -4.58 -9.06 10.70
C SER A 556 -3.22 -9.72 10.89
N THR A 557 -3.06 -10.40 12.01
CA THR A 557 -1.79 -11.07 12.38
C THR A 557 -1.88 -12.57 12.13
N PRO A 558 -0.75 -13.24 11.79
CA PRO A 558 -0.74 -14.66 11.45
C PRO A 558 -1.43 -15.57 12.47
N ILE A 559 -1.24 -15.30 13.76
CA ILE A 559 -1.83 -16.08 14.85
C ILE A 559 -3.36 -16.07 14.85
N THR A 560 -3.98 -15.01 14.31
CA THR A 560 -5.44 -14.86 14.28
C THR A 560 -6.10 -15.62 13.14
N TRP A 561 -5.34 -16.00 12.10
CA TRP A 561 -5.92 -16.55 10.87
C TRP A 561 -6.58 -17.91 11.10
N PRO A 562 -5.93 -18.94 11.66
CA PRO A 562 -6.55 -20.26 11.79
C PRO A 562 -7.84 -20.25 12.64
N PHE A 563 -7.97 -19.28 13.55
CA PHE A 563 -9.12 -19.13 14.44
C PHE A 563 -10.18 -18.13 13.94
N MET A 564 -9.91 -17.45 12.82
CA MET A 564 -10.78 -16.44 12.21
C MET A 564 -11.29 -15.38 13.17
N ILE A 565 -10.44 -14.93 14.09
CA ILE A 565 -10.83 -13.92 15.11
C ILE A 565 -11.28 -12.62 14.44
N ARG A 566 -10.68 -12.28 13.29
CA ARG A 566 -10.97 -11.06 12.54
C ARG A 566 -10.98 -11.33 11.03
N GLY A 567 -12.08 -10.98 10.36
CA GLY A 567 -12.18 -10.94 8.90
C GLY A 567 -11.88 -9.57 8.30
N VAL A 568 -12.00 -9.46 6.97
CA VAL A 568 -11.72 -8.23 6.20
C VAL A 568 -12.99 -7.80 5.47
N SER A 569 -13.37 -6.53 5.59
CA SER A 569 -14.50 -5.97 4.84
C SER A 569 -14.07 -5.67 3.41
N TYR A 570 -14.80 -6.19 2.43
CA TYR A 570 -14.47 -6.06 1.02
C TYR A 570 -15.34 -5.02 0.32
N TRP A 571 -16.61 -4.96 0.67
CA TRP A 571 -17.56 -4.03 0.09
C TRP A 571 -18.74 -3.84 1.03
N SER A 572 -19.36 -2.66 0.96
CA SER A 572 -20.48 -2.29 1.82
C SER A 572 -21.31 -1.22 1.13
N GLN A 573 -22.63 -1.40 1.12
CA GLN A 573 -23.57 -0.43 0.56
C GLN A 573 -24.64 -0.09 1.59
N GLU A 574 -24.82 1.20 1.86
CA GLU A 574 -25.67 1.69 2.96
C GLU A 574 -27.15 1.54 2.65
N SER A 575 -27.56 1.85 1.42
CA SER A 575 -28.96 1.84 0.96
C SER A 575 -29.62 0.46 1.09
N THR A 576 -28.90 -0.60 0.70
CA THR A 576 -29.37 -1.99 0.75
C THR A 576 -28.87 -2.76 1.97
N ARG A 577 -28.01 -2.14 2.80
CA ARG A 577 -27.30 -2.75 3.93
C ARG A 577 -26.61 -4.07 3.57
N SER A 578 -26.17 -4.17 2.32
CA SER A 578 -25.44 -5.32 1.82
C SER A 578 -23.95 -5.12 2.08
N GLN A 579 -23.25 -6.22 2.38
CA GLN A 579 -21.81 -6.19 2.62
C GLN A 579 -21.19 -7.51 2.15
N ILE A 580 -19.98 -7.41 1.59
CA ILE A 580 -19.11 -8.56 1.35
C ILE A 580 -18.04 -8.55 2.44
N TYR A 581 -17.97 -9.63 3.20
CA TYR A 581 -17.03 -9.77 4.32
C TYR A 581 -16.24 -11.07 4.17
N LEU A 582 -14.92 -10.94 4.00
CA LEU A 582 -14.00 -12.07 3.87
C LEU A 582 -13.92 -12.82 5.20
N THR A 583 -14.64 -13.95 5.25
CA THR A 583 -14.64 -14.92 6.33
C THR A 583 -14.64 -16.32 5.76
N GLY A 584 -13.89 -17.22 6.38
CA GLY A 584 -13.91 -18.63 6.04
C GLY A 584 -15.07 -19.36 6.70
N ASN A 585 -15.25 -20.62 6.34
CA ASN A 585 -16.22 -21.48 7.01
C ASN A 585 -15.70 -21.88 8.41
N LEU A 586 -16.37 -21.40 9.47
CA LEU A 586 -15.90 -21.56 10.85
C LEU A 586 -15.76 -23.03 11.27
N PHE A 587 -16.73 -23.85 10.89
CA PHE A 587 -16.69 -25.28 11.15
C PHE A 587 -15.49 -25.94 10.45
N GLY A 588 -15.32 -25.67 9.15
CA GLY A 588 -14.25 -26.25 8.35
C GLY A 588 -12.86 -25.84 8.82
N TRP A 589 -12.66 -24.56 9.19
CA TRP A 589 -11.38 -24.06 9.66
C TRP A 589 -11.01 -24.67 11.01
N TYR A 590 -11.95 -24.73 11.96
CA TYR A 590 -11.70 -25.30 13.29
C TYR A 590 -11.44 -26.80 13.22
N LEU A 591 -12.21 -27.51 12.39
CA LEU A 591 -12.00 -28.94 12.14
C LEU A 591 -10.62 -29.19 11.53
N SER A 592 -10.17 -28.33 10.61
CA SER A 592 -8.86 -28.47 9.97
C SER A 592 -7.70 -28.16 10.93
N VAL A 593 -7.84 -27.16 11.81
CA VAL A 593 -6.89 -26.90 12.90
C VAL A 593 -6.83 -28.08 13.87
N GLY A 594 -7.98 -28.64 14.23
CA GLY A 594 -8.06 -29.88 15.00
C GLY A 594 -7.35 -31.05 14.30
N GLY A 595 -7.51 -31.17 12.99
CA GLY A 595 -6.82 -32.17 12.16
C GLY A 595 -5.29 -32.04 12.23
N ILE A 596 -4.74 -30.82 12.19
CA ILE A 596 -3.31 -30.58 12.39
C ILE A 596 -2.85 -31.02 13.78
N ALA A 597 -3.60 -30.65 14.83
CA ALA A 597 -3.26 -31.00 16.20
C ALA A 597 -3.26 -32.51 16.41
N VAL A 598 -4.26 -33.21 15.85
CA VAL A 598 -4.35 -34.68 15.87
C VAL A 598 -3.18 -35.31 15.11
N PHE A 599 -2.85 -34.83 13.91
CA PHE A 599 -1.69 -35.30 13.15
C PHE A 599 -0.39 -35.16 13.95
N ALA A 600 -0.12 -33.97 14.49
CA ALA A 600 1.07 -33.70 15.27
C ALA A 600 1.13 -34.57 16.54
N GLY A 601 -0.01 -34.74 17.22
CA GLY A 601 -0.14 -35.60 18.39
C GLY A 601 0.15 -37.08 18.09
N ILE A 602 -0.42 -37.62 17.01
CA ILE A 602 -0.19 -39.01 16.59
C ILE A 602 1.28 -39.23 16.22
N MET A 603 1.88 -38.32 15.43
CA MET A 603 3.28 -38.44 15.03
C MET A 603 4.24 -38.30 16.22
N LEU A 604 3.96 -37.38 17.15
CA LEU A 604 4.76 -37.23 18.37
C LEU A 604 4.66 -38.47 19.25
N ALA A 605 3.46 -39.01 19.44
CA ALA A 605 3.22 -40.22 20.21
C ALA A 605 3.92 -41.44 19.59
N ASP A 606 3.85 -41.62 18.27
CA ASP A 606 4.55 -42.69 17.54
C ASP A 606 6.07 -42.57 17.71
N VAL A 607 6.65 -41.37 17.52
CA VAL A 607 8.09 -41.16 17.71
C VAL A 607 8.53 -41.45 19.15
N LEU A 608 7.74 -41.05 20.15
CA LEU A 608 8.03 -41.32 21.57
C LEU A 608 7.90 -42.80 21.92
N ALA A 609 6.86 -43.48 21.42
CA ALA A 609 6.65 -44.92 21.63
C ALA A 609 7.80 -45.75 21.04
N ARG A 610 8.23 -45.40 19.82
CA ARG A 610 9.33 -46.09 19.14
C ARG A 610 10.67 -45.88 19.82
N ARG A 611 10.92 -44.69 20.36
CA ARG A 611 12.08 -44.45 21.24
C ARG A 611 12.06 -45.32 22.49
N ARG A 612 10.89 -45.77 22.94
CA ARG A 612 10.71 -46.71 24.05
C ARG A 612 10.65 -48.18 23.61
N GLY A 613 10.86 -48.47 22.33
CA GLY A 613 10.83 -49.83 21.78
C GLY A 613 9.44 -50.41 21.54
N ILE A 614 8.39 -49.57 21.54
CA ILE A 614 7.01 -49.96 21.20
C ILE A 614 6.70 -49.40 19.81
N ASP A 615 6.30 -50.25 18.88
CA ASP A 615 5.90 -49.87 17.52
C ASP A 615 4.35 -49.90 17.42
N PRO A 616 3.63 -48.82 17.78
CA PRO A 616 2.17 -48.81 17.80
C PRO A 616 1.54 -48.78 16.41
N ILE A 617 2.23 -48.17 15.44
CA ILE A 617 1.81 -48.11 14.04
C ILE A 617 2.76 -48.99 13.23
N GLU A 618 2.21 -49.90 12.44
CA GLU A 618 2.99 -50.75 11.53
C GLU A 618 3.82 -49.89 10.56
N GLU A 619 5.07 -50.32 10.29
CA GLU A 619 6.03 -49.53 9.48
C GLU A 619 5.51 -49.11 8.09
N PRO A 620 4.79 -49.95 7.32
CA PRO A 620 4.27 -49.55 6.01
C PRO A 620 3.24 -48.42 6.09
N VAL A 621 2.33 -48.50 7.06
CA VAL A 621 1.28 -47.48 7.29
C VAL A 621 1.93 -46.17 7.74
N ARG A 622 2.86 -46.24 8.69
CA ARG A 622 3.62 -45.08 9.16
C ARG A 622 4.39 -44.40 8.04
N HIS A 623 5.14 -45.17 7.26
CA HIS A 623 5.93 -44.63 6.16
C HIS A 623 5.04 -43.89 5.15
N ARG A 624 3.85 -44.41 4.86
CA ARG A 624 2.88 -43.73 3.99
C ARG A 624 2.30 -42.46 4.61
N VAL A 625 1.91 -42.48 5.88
CA VAL A 625 1.42 -41.29 6.60
C VAL A 625 2.48 -40.19 6.60
N LEU A 626 3.74 -40.53 6.89
CA LEU A 626 4.86 -39.58 6.83
C LEU A 626 5.11 -39.08 5.41
N GLN A 627 5.02 -39.94 4.40
CA GLN A 627 5.30 -39.55 3.02
C GLN A 627 4.18 -38.74 2.35
N SER A 628 2.91 -38.97 2.70
CA SER A 628 1.76 -38.27 2.12
C SER A 628 1.25 -37.17 3.06
N SER A 629 0.78 -37.52 4.25
CA SER A 629 0.29 -36.54 5.23
C SER A 629 1.41 -35.63 5.73
N GLY A 630 2.62 -36.14 5.90
CA GLY A 630 3.80 -35.32 6.24
C GLY A 630 4.19 -34.34 5.12
N PHE A 631 3.98 -34.69 3.84
CA PHE A 631 4.15 -33.74 2.73
C PHE A 631 3.13 -32.61 2.78
N PHE A 632 1.85 -32.90 3.04
CA PHE A 632 0.82 -31.86 3.21
C PHE A 632 1.07 -31.00 4.45
N PHE A 633 1.51 -31.60 5.56
CA PHE A 633 1.88 -30.83 6.76
C PHE A 633 3.09 -29.91 6.52
N ALA A 634 4.13 -30.39 5.84
CA ALA A 634 5.28 -29.56 5.46
C ALA A 634 4.87 -28.42 4.52
N ALA A 635 3.96 -28.70 3.58
CA ALA A 635 3.39 -27.71 2.69
C ALA A 635 2.62 -26.62 3.47
N TRP A 636 1.79 -27.01 4.42
CA TRP A 636 1.07 -26.07 5.30
C TRP A 636 2.04 -25.22 6.13
N ALA A 637 3.02 -25.86 6.78
CA ALA A 637 4.00 -25.20 7.63
C ALA A 637 4.81 -24.12 6.88
N LEU A 638 5.27 -24.43 5.66
CA LEU A 638 6.02 -23.48 4.83
C LEU A 638 5.15 -22.33 4.31
N HIS A 639 3.84 -22.54 4.13
CA HIS A 639 2.93 -21.48 3.72
C HIS A 639 2.33 -20.70 4.90
N TYR A 640 2.68 -21.04 6.15
CA TYR A 640 2.16 -20.37 7.34
C TYR A 640 3.25 -19.71 8.19
N PHE A 641 4.31 -20.45 8.55
CA PHE A 641 5.33 -19.95 9.48
C PHE A 641 6.15 -18.74 9.00
N PRO A 642 6.51 -18.59 7.70
CA PRO A 642 7.25 -17.41 7.25
C PRO A 642 6.56 -16.09 7.54
N PHE A 643 5.22 -16.06 7.58
CA PHE A 643 4.46 -14.84 7.86
C PHE A 643 4.66 -14.30 9.27
N PHE A 644 5.12 -15.10 10.24
CA PHE A 644 5.47 -14.62 11.59
C PHE A 644 6.77 -13.79 11.63
N ILE A 645 7.63 -13.96 10.62
CA ILE A 645 8.93 -13.30 10.54
C ILE A 645 8.83 -11.98 9.75
N MET A 646 7.82 -11.86 8.88
CA MET A 646 7.59 -10.68 8.04
C MET A 646 7.10 -9.48 8.84
N GLY A 647 7.85 -8.37 8.78
CA GLY A 647 7.52 -7.10 9.46
C GLY A 647 6.71 -6.12 8.61
N ARG A 648 5.73 -6.60 7.83
CA ARG A 648 4.90 -5.77 6.92
C ARG A 648 3.40 -5.90 7.26
N SER A 649 2.54 -5.09 6.63
CA SER A 649 1.08 -5.25 6.72
C SER A 649 0.62 -6.59 6.12
N LEU A 650 -0.16 -7.37 6.87
CA LEU A 650 -0.67 -8.68 6.45
C LEU A 650 -2.19 -8.76 6.60
N PHE A 651 -2.80 -9.65 5.82
CA PHE A 651 -4.25 -9.83 5.73
C PHE A 651 -4.64 -11.30 5.71
N LEU A 652 -5.90 -11.61 6.03
CA LEU A 652 -6.42 -12.98 6.12
C LEU A 652 -6.24 -13.77 4.80
N HIS A 653 -6.33 -13.12 3.64
CA HIS A 653 -6.18 -13.78 2.34
C HIS A 653 -4.79 -14.43 2.14
N HIS A 654 -3.76 -13.99 2.89
CA HIS A 654 -2.43 -14.61 2.86
C HIS A 654 -2.42 -16.05 3.40
N TYR A 655 -3.41 -16.42 4.22
CA TYR A 655 -3.55 -17.75 4.78
C TYR A 655 -4.27 -18.73 3.84
N LEU A 656 -4.97 -18.26 2.79
CA LEU A 656 -5.78 -19.12 1.91
C LEU A 656 -4.98 -20.26 1.25
N PRO A 657 -3.73 -20.05 0.78
CA PRO A 657 -2.90 -21.16 0.30
C PRO A 657 -2.70 -22.25 1.38
N ALA A 658 -2.39 -21.85 2.61
CA ALA A 658 -2.22 -22.78 3.73
C ALA A 658 -3.56 -23.44 4.12
N ALA A 659 -4.66 -22.71 4.14
CA ALA A 659 -6.00 -23.25 4.43
C ALA A 659 -6.40 -24.34 3.41
N THR A 660 -6.10 -24.13 2.12
CA THR A 660 -6.35 -25.13 1.07
C THR A 660 -5.58 -26.43 1.33
N ILE A 661 -4.29 -26.32 1.68
CA ILE A 661 -3.45 -27.46 2.04
C ILE A 661 -3.99 -28.14 3.31
N ASN A 662 -4.54 -27.37 4.24
CA ASN A 662 -5.12 -27.89 5.48
C ASN A 662 -6.32 -28.81 5.19
N TYR A 663 -7.16 -28.52 4.20
CA TYR A 663 -8.24 -29.41 3.77
C TYR A 663 -7.75 -30.73 3.16
N LEU A 664 -6.59 -30.73 2.50
CA LEU A 664 -5.94 -31.97 2.04
C LEU A 664 -5.44 -32.80 3.23
N LEU A 665 -4.80 -32.15 4.21
CA LEU A 665 -4.34 -32.79 5.42
C LEU A 665 -5.50 -33.36 6.25
N LEU A 666 -6.62 -32.63 6.36
CA LEU A 666 -7.82 -33.10 7.04
C LEU A 666 -8.36 -34.38 6.41
N GLY A 667 -8.46 -34.43 5.08
CA GLY A 667 -8.87 -35.65 4.38
C GLY A 667 -7.91 -36.81 4.64
N ALA A 668 -6.60 -36.55 4.65
CA ALA A 668 -5.61 -37.56 4.99
C ALA A 668 -5.77 -38.10 6.43
N MET A 669 -6.14 -37.24 7.39
CA MET A 669 -6.44 -37.67 8.77
C MET A 669 -7.73 -38.48 8.86
N TYR A 670 -8.78 -38.11 8.12
CA TYR A 670 -10.00 -38.92 8.06
C TYR A 670 -9.73 -40.33 7.49
N GLN A 671 -8.89 -40.44 6.46
CA GLN A 671 -8.46 -41.75 5.97
C GLN A 671 -7.74 -42.54 7.06
N PHE A 672 -6.80 -41.92 7.77
CA PHE A 672 -6.01 -42.60 8.81
C PHE A 672 -6.87 -43.05 10.01
N ILE A 673 -7.90 -42.29 10.38
CA ILE A 673 -8.74 -42.57 11.56
C ILE A 673 -9.85 -43.59 11.26
N PHE A 674 -10.49 -43.49 10.09
CA PHE A 674 -11.75 -44.20 9.83
C PHE A 674 -11.65 -45.33 8.80
N VAL A 675 -10.58 -45.40 8.01
CA VAL A 675 -10.46 -46.37 6.91
C VAL A 675 -9.32 -47.34 7.19
N ASP A 676 -9.69 -48.60 7.40
CA ASP A 676 -8.74 -49.69 7.57
C ASP A 676 -8.27 -50.19 6.20
N GLY A 677 -6.96 -50.25 6.01
CA GLY A 677 -6.35 -50.64 4.74
C GLY A 677 -6.26 -49.48 3.74
N ILE A 678 -5.43 -49.68 2.72
CA ILE A 678 -5.11 -48.61 1.77
C ILE A 678 -4.94 -49.20 0.37
N ASP A 679 -5.39 -48.44 -0.63
CA ASP A 679 -5.20 -48.82 -2.03
C ASP A 679 -3.70 -48.82 -2.38
N SER A 680 -3.18 -50.01 -2.71
CA SER A 680 -1.81 -50.26 -3.12
C SER A 680 -1.76 -51.14 -4.39
N PRO A 681 -0.83 -50.89 -5.33
CA PRO A 681 0.22 -49.87 -5.35
C PRO A 681 -0.23 -48.51 -5.92
N VAL A 682 0.29 -47.42 -5.34
CA VAL A 682 0.04 -46.04 -5.81
C VAL A 682 0.97 -45.64 -6.96
N SER A 683 2.18 -46.21 -7.01
CA SER A 683 3.21 -45.90 -8.01
C SER A 683 3.15 -46.85 -9.22
N PHE A 684 3.52 -46.35 -10.40
CA PHE A 684 3.64 -47.19 -11.59
C PHE A 684 4.88 -48.07 -11.50
N LEU A 685 4.70 -49.38 -11.66
CA LEU A 685 5.77 -50.37 -11.59
C LEU A 685 6.34 -50.66 -12.97
N SER A 686 7.65 -50.89 -13.04
CA SER A 686 8.31 -51.32 -14.26
C SER A 686 8.01 -52.78 -14.56
N GLN A 687 7.52 -53.07 -15.76
CA GLN A 687 7.21 -54.41 -16.29
C GLN A 687 8.42 -55.37 -16.26
N LYS A 688 9.65 -54.85 -16.13
CA LYS A 688 10.90 -55.63 -16.04
C LYS A 688 11.21 -56.14 -14.62
N SER A 689 10.52 -55.67 -13.57
CA SER A 689 10.71 -56.18 -12.21
C SER A 689 9.86 -57.42 -11.97
N LYS A 690 10.30 -58.58 -12.48
CA LYS A 690 9.62 -59.88 -12.28
C LYS A 690 9.76 -60.44 -10.85
N THR A 691 10.59 -59.82 -10.00
CA THR A 691 10.93 -60.32 -8.65
C THR A 691 10.13 -59.70 -7.51
N THR A 692 9.32 -58.66 -7.77
CA THR A 692 8.55 -57.98 -6.71
C THR A 692 7.06 -58.31 -6.86
N ARG A 693 6.58 -59.36 -6.19
CA ARG A 693 5.13 -59.58 -6.02
C ARG A 693 4.64 -58.57 -4.98
N LEU A 694 3.93 -57.54 -5.45
CA LEU A 694 3.31 -56.54 -4.60
C LEU A 694 1.90 -56.98 -4.22
N THR A 695 1.64 -57.08 -2.93
CA THR A 695 0.33 -57.38 -2.37
C THR A 695 -0.60 -56.19 -2.62
N SER A 696 -1.66 -56.39 -3.41
CA SER A 696 -2.69 -55.37 -3.59
C SER A 696 -3.58 -55.36 -2.36
N MET A 697 -3.44 -54.32 -1.54
CA MET A 697 -4.39 -54.02 -0.48
C MET A 697 -5.44 -53.06 -1.04
N LYS A 698 -6.70 -53.27 -0.69
CA LYS A 698 -7.78 -52.30 -0.93
C LYS A 698 -8.17 -51.68 0.39
N ALA A 699 -8.50 -50.39 0.36
CA ALA A 699 -9.13 -49.74 1.49
C ALA A 699 -10.54 -50.31 1.69
N GLU A 700 -10.80 -50.95 2.84
CA GLU A 700 -12.16 -51.36 3.19
C GLU A 700 -12.88 -50.16 3.81
N VAL A 701 -13.76 -49.52 3.03
CA VAL A 701 -14.52 -48.38 3.51
C VAL A 701 -15.72 -48.87 4.33
N SER A 702 -15.61 -48.79 5.65
CA SER A 702 -16.72 -49.09 6.56
C SER A 702 -17.90 -48.12 6.35
N TRP A 703 -19.13 -48.58 6.58
CA TRP A 703 -20.33 -47.72 6.49
C TRP A 703 -20.24 -46.50 7.42
N LYS A 704 -19.52 -46.63 8.55
CA LYS A 704 -19.24 -45.55 9.50
C LYS A 704 -18.52 -44.36 8.86
N VAL A 705 -17.66 -44.60 7.88
CA VAL A 705 -16.94 -43.56 7.14
C VAL A 705 -17.92 -42.68 6.37
N TYR A 706 -18.88 -43.29 5.66
CA TYR A 706 -19.87 -42.55 4.89
C TYR A 706 -20.78 -41.71 5.80
N VAL A 707 -21.13 -42.22 6.99
CA VAL A 707 -21.87 -41.45 7.98
C VAL A 707 -21.06 -40.27 8.51
N ALA A 708 -19.80 -40.50 8.90
CA ALA A 708 -18.92 -39.45 9.40
C ALA A 708 -18.68 -38.35 8.35
N VAL A 709 -18.41 -38.75 7.11
CA VAL A 709 -18.27 -37.84 5.96
C VAL A 709 -19.59 -37.09 5.71
N GLY A 710 -20.72 -37.79 5.71
CA GLY A 710 -22.05 -37.18 5.49
C GLY A 710 -22.39 -36.12 6.53
N ILE A 711 -22.17 -36.40 7.82
CA ILE A 711 -22.40 -35.45 8.92
C ILE A 711 -21.47 -34.23 8.76
N THR A 712 -20.19 -34.47 8.49
CA THR A 712 -19.20 -33.40 8.33
C THR A 712 -19.57 -32.47 7.17
N LEU A 713 -19.97 -33.04 6.03
CA LEU A 713 -20.40 -32.27 4.87
C LEU A 713 -21.71 -31.51 5.11
N LEU A 714 -22.65 -32.10 5.86
CA LEU A 714 -23.89 -31.43 6.24
C LEU A 714 -23.62 -30.22 7.15
N CYS A 715 -22.76 -30.36 8.15
CA CYS A 715 -22.35 -29.24 9.01
C CYS A 715 -21.60 -28.15 8.23
N GLN A 716 -20.68 -28.54 7.34
CA GLN A 716 -19.97 -27.61 6.45
C GLN A 716 -20.96 -26.83 5.56
N LEU A 717 -21.91 -27.53 4.93
CA LEU A 717 -22.91 -26.93 4.05
C LEU A 717 -23.87 -26.01 4.83
N ALA A 718 -24.32 -26.42 6.02
CA ALA A 718 -25.19 -25.59 6.86
C ALA A 718 -24.50 -24.27 7.25
N MET A 719 -23.23 -24.34 7.64
CA MET A 719 -22.43 -23.14 7.95
C MET A 719 -22.19 -22.28 6.71
N PHE A 720 -21.96 -22.89 5.55
CA PHE A 720 -21.80 -22.18 4.28
C PHE A 720 -23.06 -21.40 3.90
N ILE A 721 -24.23 -22.03 3.97
CA ILE A 721 -25.52 -21.41 3.69
C ILE A 721 -25.80 -20.26 4.66
N PHE A 722 -25.48 -20.45 5.95
CA PHE A 722 -25.60 -19.41 6.95
C PHE A 722 -24.71 -18.20 6.64
N LEU A 723 -23.46 -18.39 6.21
CA LEU A 723 -22.55 -17.28 5.86
C LEU A 723 -22.70 -16.77 4.42
N ALA A 724 -23.50 -17.44 3.57
CA ALA A 724 -23.66 -17.10 2.16
C ALA A 724 -24.05 -15.61 1.92
N PRO A 725 -24.90 -14.97 2.74
CA PRO A 725 -25.20 -13.55 2.58
C PRO A 725 -23.98 -12.63 2.61
N LEU A 726 -23.00 -12.93 3.47
CA LEU A 726 -21.73 -12.20 3.59
C LEU A 726 -20.74 -12.51 2.45
N THR A 727 -20.90 -13.66 1.79
CA THR A 727 -20.07 -14.07 0.64
C THR A 727 -20.55 -13.45 -0.67
N TYR A 728 -21.87 -13.44 -0.91
CA TYR A 728 -22.46 -12.96 -2.17
C TYR A 728 -22.96 -11.51 -2.11
N GLY A 729 -22.85 -10.85 -0.95
CA GLY A 729 -23.33 -9.48 -0.75
C GLY A 729 -24.84 -9.37 -0.90
N THR A 730 -25.61 -10.33 -0.36
CA THR A 730 -27.07 -10.24 -0.43
C THR A 730 -27.59 -9.28 0.63
N PRO A 731 -28.65 -8.49 0.35
CA PRO A 731 -29.26 -7.61 1.34
C PRO A 731 -29.67 -8.37 2.60
N MET A 732 -29.39 -7.78 3.77
CA MET A 732 -29.72 -8.37 5.07
C MET A 732 -30.46 -7.36 5.96
N THR A 733 -31.32 -7.86 6.82
CA THR A 733 -31.94 -7.06 7.90
C THR A 733 -30.96 -6.85 9.06
N LEU A 734 -31.24 -5.87 9.93
CA LEU A 734 -30.37 -5.57 11.09
C LEU A 734 -30.21 -6.78 12.03
N GLU A 735 -31.31 -7.48 12.32
CA GLU A 735 -31.32 -8.68 13.15
C GLU A 735 -30.48 -9.80 12.54
N GLN A 736 -30.56 -9.96 11.21
CA GLN A 736 -29.71 -10.91 10.50
C GLN A 736 -28.24 -10.50 10.58
N VAL A 737 -27.87 -9.23 10.36
CA VAL A 737 -26.47 -8.80 10.48
C VAL A 737 -25.91 -9.11 11.88
N GLN A 738 -26.71 -8.93 12.93
CA GLN A 738 -26.32 -9.28 14.29
C GLN A 738 -26.21 -10.79 14.50
N SER A 739 -27.15 -11.58 13.99
CA SER A 739 -27.09 -13.05 14.12
C SER A 739 -25.88 -13.65 13.39
N HIS A 740 -25.44 -13.03 12.30
CA HIS A 740 -24.29 -13.48 11.52
C HIS A 740 -22.94 -13.06 12.12
N GLN A 741 -22.93 -12.17 13.13
CA GLN A 741 -21.72 -11.80 13.87
C GLN A 741 -21.40 -12.85 14.94
N LEU A 742 -20.85 -13.99 14.52
CA LEU A 742 -20.56 -15.13 15.41
C LEU A 742 -19.44 -14.88 16.42
N LEU A 743 -18.48 -14.01 16.08
CA LEU A 743 -17.33 -13.69 16.91
C LEU A 743 -17.28 -12.19 17.18
N ASN A 744 -16.93 -11.79 18.42
CA ASN A 744 -16.83 -10.39 18.82
C ASN A 744 -15.79 -9.59 18.00
N GLY A 745 -14.77 -10.28 17.45
CA GLY A 745 -13.77 -9.66 16.59
C GLY A 745 -14.24 -9.36 15.16
N TRP A 746 -15.41 -9.88 14.74
CA TRP A 746 -16.01 -9.59 13.44
C TRP A 746 -16.71 -8.24 13.50
N LYS A 747 -16.06 -7.21 12.94
CA LYS A 747 -16.62 -5.86 12.87
C LYS A 747 -17.44 -5.73 11.58
N LEU A 748 -18.71 -6.15 11.63
CA LEU A 748 -19.68 -5.89 10.57
C LEU A 748 -20.17 -4.44 10.67
N GLN A 749 -20.19 -3.70 9.57
CA GLN A 749 -20.42 -2.25 9.59
C GLN A 749 -21.81 -1.87 10.14
N TYR A 750 -22.83 -2.68 9.85
CA TYR A 750 -24.22 -2.39 10.23
C TYR A 750 -24.69 -3.07 11.53
N GLY A 751 -23.80 -3.74 12.29
CA GLY A 751 -24.20 -4.53 13.48
C GLY A 751 -24.42 -3.74 14.78
N LYS A 752 -24.03 -2.46 14.85
CA LYS A 752 -23.81 -1.74 16.12
C LYS A 752 -24.96 -0.92 16.74
N ASN A 753 -26.18 -0.90 16.19
CA ASN A 753 -27.19 0.11 16.59
C ASN A 753 -28.36 -0.32 17.53
N SER A 754 -28.29 -1.43 18.27
CA SER A 754 -29.48 -1.90 19.05
C SER A 754 -29.42 -1.77 20.57
N TYR A 755 -28.25 -1.61 21.22
CA TYR A 755 -28.20 -1.61 22.69
C TYR A 755 -28.68 -0.30 23.35
N ALA A 756 -28.91 0.77 22.58
CA ALA A 756 -29.34 2.07 23.11
C ALA A 756 -30.86 2.32 23.08
N ARG A 757 -31.68 1.39 22.56
CA ARG A 757 -33.12 1.67 22.30
C ARG A 757 -34.12 0.84 23.10
N THR A 758 -33.66 -0.09 23.95
CA THR A 758 -34.52 -1.02 24.70
C THR A 758 -34.54 -0.80 26.21
N GLN A 759 -33.97 0.28 26.72
CA GLN A 759 -34.21 0.76 28.09
C GLN A 759 -34.98 2.08 28.06
N GLY A 760 -36.25 1.98 27.69
CA GLY A 760 -37.20 3.07 27.69
C GLY A 760 -38.56 2.57 28.17
N SER A 761 -38.61 1.88 29.30
CA SER A 761 -39.83 1.62 30.08
C SER A 761 -39.52 0.83 31.35
N ALA A 762 -40.13 1.26 32.46
CA ALA A 762 -40.17 0.69 33.82
C ALA A 762 -39.25 1.34 34.86
N PRO A 763 -39.72 1.48 36.12
CA PRO A 763 -39.64 2.74 36.87
C PRO A 763 -38.64 2.72 38.04
N HIS A 764 -38.38 3.94 38.54
CA HIS A 764 -37.65 4.28 39.77
C HIS A 764 -37.67 3.20 40.86
N PHE A 765 -36.47 2.82 41.33
CA PHE A 765 -36.23 2.54 42.75
C PHE A 765 -34.79 2.88 43.14
N SER A 766 -34.68 3.48 44.33
CA SER A 766 -33.51 4.15 44.89
C SER A 766 -32.63 3.25 45.77
N ALA A 767 -31.33 3.57 45.76
CA ALA A 767 -30.38 3.54 46.88
C ALA A 767 -29.85 2.20 47.44
N GLY A 768 -28.54 2.18 47.72
CA GLY A 768 -27.97 1.41 48.85
C GLY A 768 -26.69 0.60 48.58
N LEU A 769 -25.54 1.26 48.74
CA LEU A 769 -24.25 0.81 49.29
C LEU A 769 -24.08 -0.69 49.69
N SER A 770 -22.99 -1.33 49.24
CA SER A 770 -21.85 -1.69 50.11
C SER A 770 -20.71 -2.37 49.33
N GLU A 771 -19.49 -1.88 49.54
CA GLU A 771 -18.22 -2.46 49.12
C GLU A 771 -17.88 -3.80 49.85
N THR A 772 -16.83 -4.43 49.30
CA THR A 772 -15.86 -5.39 49.88
C THR A 772 -16.05 -6.87 49.60
N GLU A 773 -15.34 -7.36 48.58
CA GLU A 773 -14.23 -8.33 48.76
C GLU A 773 -13.41 -8.43 47.45
N GLY A 774 -12.12 -8.11 47.53
CA GLY A 774 -11.17 -8.29 46.45
C GLY A 774 -10.49 -9.66 46.49
N LEU A 775 -9.89 -10.06 45.36
CA LEU A 775 -8.45 -10.39 45.25
C LEU A 775 -8.09 -10.93 43.83
N ILE A 776 -7.11 -10.24 43.23
CA ILE A 776 -6.02 -10.74 42.37
C ILE A 776 -6.22 -10.82 40.83
N GLU A 777 -5.59 -9.83 40.18
CA GLU A 777 -4.73 -9.83 38.98
C GLU A 777 -5.20 -10.46 37.65
N SER A 778 -5.44 -9.59 36.66
CA SER A 778 -4.62 -9.55 35.43
C SER A 778 -4.80 -8.23 34.68
N SER A 779 -3.68 -7.69 34.24
CA SER A 779 -3.42 -6.34 33.71
C SER A 779 -4.12 -5.99 32.39
N ASP A 780 -4.60 -4.75 32.36
CA ASP A 780 -4.66 -3.80 31.22
C ASP A 780 -5.32 -4.26 29.93
N ASN A 781 -6.66 -4.20 29.93
CA ASN A 781 -7.44 -3.83 28.75
C ASN A 781 -8.17 -2.52 29.06
N VAL A 782 -7.57 -1.38 28.72
CA VAL A 782 -8.30 -0.11 28.66
C VAL A 782 -9.22 -0.19 27.44
N ILE A 783 -10.51 -0.38 27.71
CA ILE A 783 -11.59 -0.27 26.73
C ILE A 783 -11.77 1.23 26.48
N GLU A 784 -11.28 1.72 25.35
CA GLU A 784 -11.64 3.03 24.84
C GLU A 784 -13.13 2.97 24.42
N MET A 785 -14.01 3.44 25.30
CA MET A 785 -15.39 3.78 24.96
C MET A 785 -15.35 4.97 24.00
N SER A 786 -15.80 4.79 22.76
CA SER A 786 -16.01 5.90 21.84
C SER A 786 -17.13 6.81 22.37
N VAL A 787 -16.75 7.94 22.96
CA VAL A 787 -17.63 9.02 23.40
C VAL A 787 -18.36 9.56 22.17
N LEU A 788 -19.68 9.80 22.29
CA LEU A 788 -20.46 10.46 21.24
C LEU A 788 -19.87 11.85 20.95
N PRO A 789 -19.86 12.31 19.69
CA PRO A 789 -19.36 13.65 19.38
C PRO A 789 -20.12 14.71 20.20
N PRO A 790 -19.43 15.72 20.76
CA PRO A 790 -20.06 16.73 21.59
C PRO A 790 -21.15 17.50 20.87
N LYS A 791 -22.20 17.90 21.59
CA LYS A 791 -23.35 18.65 21.02
C LYS A 791 -22.98 19.99 20.38
N TRP A 792 -21.83 20.57 20.71
CA TRP A 792 -21.37 21.81 20.07
C TRP A 792 -20.88 21.58 18.63
N VAL A 793 -20.54 20.34 18.23
CA VAL A 793 -20.12 20.01 16.87
C VAL A 793 -21.25 20.32 15.88
N ASP A 794 -22.47 19.92 16.20
CA ASP A 794 -23.66 20.21 15.38
C ASP A 794 -23.88 21.73 15.23
N ILE A 795 -23.59 22.52 16.28
CA ILE A 795 -23.72 23.98 16.26
C ILE A 795 -22.64 24.63 15.39
N VAL A 796 -21.43 24.08 15.38
CA VAL A 796 -20.34 24.56 14.51
C VAL A 796 -20.72 24.37 13.04
N ASP A 797 -21.26 23.20 12.69
CA ASP A 797 -21.70 22.90 11.33
C ASP A 797 -22.88 23.82 10.92
N GLU A 798 -23.84 24.06 11.82
CA GLU A 798 -24.95 25.00 11.57
C GLU A 798 -24.47 26.45 11.33
N VAL A 799 -23.44 26.90 12.06
CA VAL A 799 -22.91 28.26 11.89
C VAL A 799 -22.06 28.39 10.63
N ASP A 800 -21.26 27.39 10.28
CA ASP A 800 -20.48 27.41 9.04
C ASP A 800 -21.43 27.36 7.82
N GLU A 801 -22.52 26.58 7.84
CA GLU A 801 -23.55 26.58 6.79
C GLU A 801 -24.25 27.95 6.66
N ALA A 802 -24.64 28.56 7.80
CA ALA A 802 -25.26 29.89 7.80
C ALA A 802 -24.31 30.98 7.27
N LEU A 803 -23.02 30.90 7.57
CA LEU A 803 -22.01 31.83 7.06
C LEU A 803 -21.84 31.74 5.55
N ASP A 804 -21.90 30.55 4.96
CA ASP A 804 -21.81 30.40 3.52
C ASP A 804 -23.05 30.93 2.79
N VAL A 805 -24.25 30.76 3.38
CA VAL A 805 -25.47 31.42 2.89
C VAL A 805 -25.34 32.95 2.94
N VAL A 806 -24.77 33.50 4.02
CA VAL A 806 -24.53 34.95 4.14
C VAL A 806 -23.55 35.44 3.07
N LYS A 807 -22.46 34.72 2.80
CA LYS A 807 -21.51 35.08 1.73
C LYS A 807 -22.18 35.12 0.35
N ASP A 808 -23.03 34.14 0.02
CA ASP A 808 -23.78 34.13 -1.25
C ASP A 808 -24.79 35.29 -1.35
N LYS A 809 -25.44 35.67 -0.24
CA LYS A 809 -26.30 36.86 -0.20
C LYS A 809 -25.50 38.15 -0.37
N ILE A 810 -24.30 38.25 0.20
CA ILE A 810 -23.41 39.43 0.07
C ILE A 810 -22.95 39.63 -1.39
N THR A 811 -22.62 38.56 -2.12
CA THR A 811 -22.22 38.64 -3.54
C THR A 811 -23.40 39.02 -4.43
N LYS A 812 -24.60 38.49 -4.16
CA LYS A 812 -25.85 38.89 -4.84
C LYS A 812 -26.17 40.37 -4.59
N LEU A 813 -26.00 40.84 -3.35
CA LEU A 813 -26.18 42.25 -3.01
C LEU A 813 -25.17 43.13 -3.75
N GLU A 814 -23.92 42.68 -3.91
CA GLU A 814 -22.90 43.41 -4.66
C GLU A 814 -23.29 43.61 -6.13
N ALA A 815 -23.84 42.56 -6.76
CA ALA A 815 -24.33 42.63 -8.13
C ALA A 815 -25.48 43.64 -8.27
N MET A 816 -26.40 43.68 -7.30
CA MET A 816 -27.49 44.66 -7.27
C MET A 816 -26.99 46.09 -7.01
N HIS A 817 -26.06 46.30 -6.08
CA HIS A 817 -25.42 47.59 -5.85
C HIS A 817 -24.72 48.12 -7.11
N ARG A 818 -23.99 47.27 -7.85
CA ARG A 818 -23.37 47.65 -9.12
C ARG A 818 -24.40 48.01 -10.19
N LYS A 819 -25.49 47.24 -10.29
CA LYS A 819 -26.60 47.51 -11.22
C LYS A 819 -27.27 48.86 -10.91
N HIS A 820 -27.52 49.14 -9.63
CA HIS A 820 -28.13 50.39 -9.17
C HIS A 820 -27.24 51.62 -9.43
N LEU A 821 -25.92 51.48 -9.41
CA LEU A 821 -24.99 52.60 -9.63
C LEU A 821 -24.85 53.02 -11.11
N LEU A 822 -25.33 52.23 -12.08
CA LEU A 822 -25.23 52.55 -13.51
C LEU A 822 -26.25 53.61 -13.92
N PRO A 823 -25.98 54.53 -14.86
CA PRO A 823 -26.98 55.46 -15.38
C PRO A 823 -28.01 54.73 -16.27
N GLY A 824 -29.31 54.89 -16.03
CA GLY A 824 -30.36 54.27 -16.85
C GLY A 824 -31.71 54.96 -16.67
N PHE A 825 -32.60 54.84 -17.66
CA PHE A 825 -33.86 55.59 -17.78
C PHE A 825 -35.10 54.86 -17.22
N ASP A 826 -34.94 53.67 -16.62
CA ASP A 826 -36.03 52.88 -16.04
C ASP A 826 -36.36 53.29 -14.58
N ASP A 827 -37.60 53.03 -14.15
CA ASP A 827 -38.06 53.16 -12.76
C ASP A 827 -37.32 52.15 -11.85
N ARG A 828 -36.60 52.64 -10.83
CA ARG A 828 -35.67 51.84 -9.99
C ARG A 828 -36.20 51.50 -8.61
N THR A 829 -37.42 51.90 -8.32
CA THR A 829 -38.08 51.66 -7.03
C THR A 829 -38.17 50.16 -6.67
N SER A 830 -38.23 49.25 -7.66
CA SER A 830 -38.20 47.80 -7.42
C SER A 830 -36.83 47.26 -7.03
N ASP A 831 -35.76 47.81 -7.61
CA ASP A 831 -34.39 47.41 -7.30
C ASP A 831 -33.98 47.94 -5.91
N GLU A 832 -34.45 49.13 -5.54
CA GLU A 832 -34.32 49.73 -4.20
C GLU A 832 -34.95 48.82 -3.12
N ALA A 833 -36.20 48.42 -3.30
CA ALA A 833 -36.90 47.52 -2.37
C ALA A 833 -36.21 46.15 -2.23
N ALA A 834 -35.61 45.63 -3.30
CA ALA A 834 -34.87 44.37 -3.28
C ALA A 834 -33.53 44.46 -2.53
N ILE A 835 -32.81 45.58 -2.69
CA ILE A 835 -31.56 45.87 -1.95
C ILE A 835 -31.85 45.99 -0.45
N ASP A 836 -32.93 46.68 -0.09
CA ASP A 836 -33.34 46.85 1.30
C ASP A 836 -33.74 45.53 1.96
N ASN A 837 -34.56 44.72 1.27
CA ASN A 837 -34.96 43.41 1.79
C ASN A 837 -33.73 42.51 2.02
N LEU A 838 -32.82 42.44 1.03
CA LEU A 838 -31.63 41.59 1.14
C LEU A 838 -30.66 42.09 2.23
N THR A 839 -30.53 43.41 2.40
CA THR A 839 -29.72 44.01 3.48
C THR A 839 -30.29 43.69 4.86
N SER A 840 -31.63 43.70 5.00
CA SER A 840 -32.33 43.29 6.23
C SER A 840 -32.13 41.80 6.53
N GLU A 841 -32.27 40.93 5.52
CA GLU A 841 -32.05 39.49 5.66
C GLU A 841 -30.62 39.14 6.09
N ILE A 842 -29.61 39.74 5.47
CA ILE A 842 -28.19 39.53 5.84
C ILE A 842 -27.96 39.96 7.30
N THR A 843 -28.51 41.10 7.70
CA THR A 843 -28.40 41.59 9.08
C THR A 843 -29.08 40.64 10.06
N GLY A 844 -30.24 40.08 9.70
CA GLY A 844 -30.95 39.07 10.50
C GLY A 844 -30.16 37.77 10.68
N GLU A 845 -29.48 37.27 9.64
CA GLU A 845 -28.64 36.07 9.74
C GLU A 845 -27.41 36.29 10.63
N PHE A 846 -26.79 37.48 10.61
CA PHE A 846 -25.70 37.79 11.55
C PHE A 846 -26.15 37.75 13.02
N TYR A 847 -27.38 38.19 13.33
CA TYR A 847 -27.95 38.05 14.67
C TYR A 847 -28.26 36.60 15.05
N ARG A 848 -28.70 35.77 14.09
CA ARG A 848 -28.89 34.33 14.30
C ARG A 848 -27.57 33.64 14.63
N ILE A 849 -26.55 33.86 13.82
CA ILE A 849 -25.19 33.32 14.02
C ILE A 849 -24.63 33.75 15.39
N LYS A 850 -24.79 35.02 15.77
CA LYS A 850 -24.40 35.52 17.10
C LYS A 850 -25.07 34.72 18.21
N ARG A 851 -26.37 34.44 18.11
CA ARG A 851 -27.11 33.65 19.10
C ARG A 851 -26.64 32.20 19.16
N ASP A 852 -26.33 31.59 18.01
CA ASP A 852 -25.88 30.20 17.95
C ASP A 852 -24.46 30.04 18.52
N ILE A 853 -23.57 31.01 18.30
CA ILE A 853 -22.25 31.09 18.96
C ILE A 853 -22.39 31.26 20.49
N GLN A 854 -23.39 32.01 20.96
CA GLN A 854 -23.64 32.18 22.39
C GLN A 854 -24.23 30.91 23.05
N ARG A 855 -24.90 30.04 22.27
CA ARG A 855 -25.45 28.76 22.75
C ARG A 855 -24.41 27.67 22.98
N ILE A 856 -23.19 27.82 22.45
CA ILE A 856 -22.06 26.91 22.69
C ILE A 856 -21.67 26.88 24.18
N ARG A 857 -22.15 27.83 25.01
CA ARG A 857 -22.10 27.69 26.47
C ARG A 857 -23.11 26.62 26.95
N VAL A 858 -22.61 25.44 27.30
CA VAL A 858 -23.40 24.37 27.91
C VAL A 858 -22.76 23.91 29.21
N GLY A 859 -23.57 23.93 30.29
CA GLY A 859 -23.50 22.97 31.40
C GLY A 859 -22.30 23.08 32.36
N SER A 860 -22.54 23.56 33.57
CA SER A 860 -21.57 23.73 34.65
C SER A 860 -20.97 22.44 35.24
N ASN A 861 -20.94 21.30 34.53
CA ASN A 861 -20.57 19.98 35.08
C ASN A 861 -19.72 19.07 34.15
N ASP A 862 -19.14 19.54 33.04
CA ASP A 862 -18.23 18.73 32.20
C ASP A 862 -16.75 19.11 32.37
N SER A 863 -15.88 18.23 31.90
CA SER A 863 -14.42 18.24 32.13
C SER A 863 -13.73 19.56 31.75
N ASP A 864 -12.74 20.00 32.54
CA ASP A 864 -11.96 21.24 32.29
C ASP A 864 -11.35 21.32 30.87
N GLN A 865 -11.09 20.17 30.23
CA GLN A 865 -10.58 20.07 28.85
C GLN A 865 -11.65 20.35 27.78
N GLU A 866 -12.88 19.83 27.94
CA GLU A 866 -13.97 20.10 27.01
C GLU A 866 -14.42 21.55 27.08
N ASP A 867 -14.38 22.13 28.28
CA ASP A 867 -14.66 23.54 28.53
C ASP A 867 -13.65 24.47 27.85
N MET A 868 -12.37 24.07 27.82
CA MET A 868 -11.31 24.79 27.11
C MET A 868 -11.47 24.69 25.58
N LEU A 869 -11.81 23.51 25.07
CA LEU A 869 -12.05 23.27 23.65
C LEU A 869 -13.26 24.07 23.13
N ALA A 870 -14.38 24.04 23.85
CA ALA A 870 -15.57 24.80 23.49
C ALA A 870 -15.29 26.32 23.43
N ARG A 871 -14.49 26.86 24.36
CA ARG A 871 -14.07 28.26 24.36
C ARG A 871 -13.16 28.62 23.18
N ASN A 872 -12.20 27.75 22.85
CA ASN A 872 -11.31 27.97 21.70
C ASN A 872 -12.11 27.98 20.39
N ILE A 873 -13.09 27.10 20.27
CA ILE A 873 -13.95 27.00 19.09
C ILE A 873 -14.88 28.20 18.99
N GLN A 874 -15.45 28.65 20.11
CA GLN A 874 -16.24 29.88 20.16
C GLN A 874 -15.43 31.11 19.69
N THR A 875 -14.16 31.22 20.10
CA THR A 875 -13.26 32.30 19.66
C THR A 875 -12.92 32.19 18.17
N SER A 876 -12.67 30.98 17.68
CA SER A 876 -12.40 30.74 16.24
C SER A 876 -13.61 31.13 15.38
N LEU A 877 -14.81 30.72 15.79
CA LEU A 877 -16.05 31.01 15.08
C LEU A 877 -16.40 32.50 15.14
N ALA A 878 -16.18 33.16 16.28
CA ALA A 878 -16.32 34.61 16.41
C ALA A 878 -15.37 35.37 15.46
N THR A 879 -14.13 34.90 15.30
CA THR A 879 -13.15 35.48 14.37
C THR A 879 -13.60 35.33 12.92
N LYS A 880 -14.06 34.14 12.51
CA LYS A 880 -14.62 33.92 11.15
C LYS A 880 -15.79 34.85 10.84
N VAL A 881 -16.74 35.00 11.77
CA VAL A 881 -17.90 35.91 11.62
C VAL A 881 -17.45 37.36 11.53
N GLN A 882 -16.43 37.74 12.30
CA GLN A 882 -15.86 39.08 12.30
C GLN A 882 -15.27 39.44 10.92
N ASP A 883 -14.56 38.51 10.27
CA ASP A 883 -13.99 38.72 8.94
C ASP A 883 -15.09 38.95 7.88
N VAL A 884 -16.13 38.11 7.89
CA VAL A 884 -17.26 38.23 6.95
C VAL A 884 -18.06 39.51 7.21
N SER A 885 -18.30 39.88 8.47
CA SER A 885 -18.98 41.13 8.85
C SER A 885 -18.18 42.38 8.45
N SER A 886 -16.84 42.31 8.56
CA SER A 886 -15.93 43.38 8.13
C SER A 886 -15.98 43.59 6.62
N SER A 887 -15.99 42.50 5.85
CA SER A 887 -16.17 42.56 4.39
C SER A 887 -17.50 43.21 4.00
N PHE A 888 -18.60 42.79 4.63
CA PHE A 888 -19.93 43.35 4.39
C PHE A 888 -20.01 44.86 4.67
N ARG A 889 -19.44 45.33 5.79
CA ARG A 889 -19.39 46.77 6.11
C ARG A 889 -18.56 47.58 5.15
N LYS A 890 -17.40 47.05 4.74
CA LYS A 890 -16.56 47.72 3.72
C LYS A 890 -17.33 47.89 2.42
N GLN A 891 -18.09 46.87 2.02
CA GLN A 891 -18.94 46.92 0.82
C GLN A 891 -20.08 47.94 0.96
N GLN A 892 -20.81 47.95 2.08
CA GLN A 892 -21.85 48.94 2.37
C GLN A 892 -21.29 50.38 2.41
N SER A 893 -20.13 50.57 3.05
CA SER A 893 -19.45 51.87 3.11
C SER A 893 -18.96 52.33 1.74
N SER A 894 -18.46 51.42 0.89
CA SER A 894 -18.04 51.75 -0.49
C SER A 894 -19.24 52.12 -1.37
N TYR A 895 -20.37 51.44 -1.20
CA TYR A 895 -21.62 51.78 -1.89
C TYR A 895 -22.14 53.16 -1.48
N LEU A 896 -22.15 53.47 -0.17
CA LEU A 896 -22.51 54.78 0.37
C LEU A 896 -21.65 55.91 -0.19
N GLN A 897 -20.32 55.74 -0.24
CA GLN A 897 -19.41 56.75 -0.80
C GLN A 897 -19.64 57.00 -2.29
N LYS A 898 -19.97 55.95 -3.06
CA LYS A 898 -20.25 56.08 -4.50
C LYS A 898 -21.59 56.75 -4.78
N MET A 899 -22.59 56.52 -3.92
CA MET A 899 -23.88 57.21 -3.96
C MET A 899 -23.70 58.73 -3.71
N GLN A 900 -22.99 59.11 -2.65
CA GLN A 900 -22.70 60.52 -2.33
C GLN A 900 -21.83 61.19 -3.41
N GLY A 901 -20.86 60.48 -3.98
CA GLY A 901 -19.99 61.00 -5.04
C GLY A 901 -20.71 61.30 -6.37
N GLN A 902 -21.86 60.67 -6.65
CA GLN A 902 -22.70 60.99 -7.80
C GLN A 902 -23.55 62.25 -7.59
N GLU A 903 -23.84 62.60 -6.34
CA GLU A 903 -24.61 63.79 -5.96
C GLU A 903 -23.80 65.07 -6.19
N ASN A 904 -22.57 65.09 -5.67
CA ASN A 904 -21.64 66.21 -5.89
C ASN A 904 -21.36 66.45 -7.39
N ARG A 905 -21.27 65.37 -8.19
CA ARG A 905 -21.07 65.48 -9.64
C ARG A 905 -22.30 65.98 -10.41
N LYS A 906 -23.52 65.68 -9.94
CA LYS A 906 -24.75 66.22 -10.55
C LYS A 906 -24.96 67.69 -10.19
N ALA A 907 -24.56 68.11 -8.98
CA ALA A 907 -24.53 69.52 -8.57
C ALA A 907 -23.52 70.34 -9.39
N ASP A 908 -22.36 69.76 -9.71
CA ASP A 908 -21.30 70.36 -10.53
C ASP A 908 -21.70 70.50 -12.03
N ILE A 909 -22.38 69.50 -12.60
CA ILE A 909 -22.89 69.54 -14.00
C ILE A 909 -23.97 70.62 -14.23
N LEU A 910 -24.70 71.03 -13.19
CA LEU A 910 -25.67 72.13 -13.26
C LEU A 910 -25.03 73.53 -13.13
N GLY A 911 -23.71 73.62 -12.95
CA GLY A 911 -22.96 74.89 -12.93
C GLY A 911 -23.27 75.79 -11.73
N ILE A 912 -23.83 75.23 -10.65
CA ILE A 912 -24.25 76.01 -9.46
C ILE A 912 -23.08 76.27 -8.50
N GLU A 913 -21.90 75.65 -8.70
CA GLU A 913 -20.73 75.94 -7.86
C GLU A 913 -20.13 77.33 -8.08
N SER A 914 -20.30 77.94 -9.27
CA SER A 914 -19.82 79.32 -9.51
C SER A 914 -20.69 80.40 -8.86
N ALA A 915 -21.85 80.03 -8.29
CA ALA A 915 -22.75 80.95 -7.58
C ALA A 915 -22.60 80.89 -6.05
N LEU A 916 -21.74 80.00 -5.52
CA LEU A 916 -21.59 79.77 -4.07
C LEU A 916 -20.11 79.76 -3.64
N SER A 917 -19.32 80.75 -4.09
CA SER A 917 -18.13 81.14 -3.32
C SER A 917 -18.59 81.80 -2.02
N ASN A 918 -17.89 81.54 -0.93
CA ASN A 918 -18.18 82.09 0.40
C ASN A 918 -18.16 83.64 0.43
N GLU A 919 -17.63 84.31 -0.60
CA GLU A 919 -17.70 85.78 -0.75
C GLU A 919 -19.01 86.29 -1.38
N ALA A 920 -19.78 85.46 -2.10
CA ALA A 920 -21.08 85.84 -2.68
C ALA A 920 -22.25 85.65 -1.70
N ALA A 921 -22.09 84.79 -0.69
CA ALA A 921 -23.09 84.56 0.35
C ALA A 921 -23.29 85.79 1.28
N GLU A 922 -22.29 86.66 1.39
CA GLU A 922 -22.37 87.89 2.20
C GLU A 922 -23.09 89.05 1.47
N LEU A 923 -23.22 88.96 0.14
CA LEU A 923 -23.95 89.93 -0.70
C LEU A 923 -25.45 89.63 -0.87
N LEU A 924 -25.93 88.48 -0.34
CA LEU A 924 -27.34 88.07 -0.39
C LEU A 924 -28.16 88.53 0.84
N LEU A 925 -27.61 89.42 1.66
CA LEU A 925 -28.29 90.05 2.80
C LEU A 925 -28.89 91.43 2.46
N ASP A 926 -28.92 91.83 1.19
CA ASP A 926 -29.68 93.00 0.72
C ASP A 926 -31.04 92.55 0.15
N GLU A 927 -32.12 93.08 0.72
CA GLU A 927 -33.52 92.67 0.54
C GLU A 927 -34.13 92.90 -0.86
N ASP A 928 -33.37 93.38 -1.86
CA ASP A 928 -33.93 93.86 -3.15
C ASP A 928 -33.30 93.26 -4.44
N ALA A 929 -32.59 92.13 -4.37
CA ALA A 929 -32.06 91.44 -5.56
C ALA A 929 -32.95 90.30 -6.05
N GLN A 930 -33.85 90.59 -7.00
CA GLN A 930 -34.73 89.60 -7.64
C GLN A 930 -33.99 88.80 -8.74
N VAL A 931 -33.41 87.64 -8.39
CA VAL A 931 -32.89 86.68 -9.39
C VAL A 931 -34.03 85.78 -9.85
N GLY A 932 -34.60 86.10 -11.02
CA GLY A 932 -35.67 85.31 -11.65
C GLY A 932 -35.14 84.03 -12.31
N PHE A 933 -35.43 82.87 -11.72
CA PHE A 933 -35.33 81.58 -12.43
C PHE A 933 -36.47 81.45 -13.43
N THR A 934 -36.19 80.88 -14.60
CA THR A 934 -37.22 80.57 -15.60
C THR A 934 -38.15 79.45 -15.10
N GLU A 935 -39.42 79.43 -15.52
CA GLU A 935 -40.43 78.46 -15.05
C GLU A 935 -40.01 76.99 -15.32
N SER A 936 -39.20 76.75 -16.36
CA SER A 936 -38.58 75.45 -16.64
C SER A 936 -37.42 75.09 -15.70
N GLN A 937 -36.72 76.07 -15.11
CA GLN A 937 -35.67 75.84 -14.11
C GLN A 937 -36.25 75.53 -12.73
N LEU A 938 -37.36 76.16 -12.35
CA LEU A 938 -38.08 75.87 -11.10
C LEU A 938 -38.67 74.44 -11.08
N ALA A 939 -39.24 73.97 -12.20
CA ALA A 939 -39.75 72.59 -12.32
C ALA A 939 -38.63 71.53 -12.23
N VAL A 940 -37.45 71.81 -12.80
CA VAL A 940 -36.27 70.92 -12.70
C VAL A 940 -35.75 70.90 -11.25
N MET A 941 -35.73 72.04 -10.58
CA MET A 941 -35.29 72.14 -9.17
C MET A 941 -36.25 71.41 -8.23
N GLU A 942 -37.56 71.52 -8.45
CA GLU A 942 -38.58 70.80 -7.68
C GLU A 942 -38.53 69.28 -7.91
N SER A 943 -38.33 68.82 -9.15
CA SER A 943 -38.12 67.40 -9.47
C SER A 943 -36.83 66.82 -8.86
N ASN A 944 -35.76 67.63 -8.80
CA ASN A 944 -34.51 67.24 -8.18
C ASN A 944 -34.64 67.15 -6.65
N ASN A 945 -35.34 68.08 -6.00
CA ASN A 945 -35.57 68.06 -4.55
C ASN A 945 -36.27 66.77 -4.07
N VAL A 946 -37.30 66.31 -4.79
CA VAL A 946 -37.98 65.03 -4.46
C VAL A 946 -37.04 63.83 -4.57
N SER A 947 -36.14 63.83 -5.56
CA SER A 947 -35.15 62.75 -5.75
C SER A 947 -34.02 62.79 -4.71
N ILE A 948 -33.70 63.96 -4.16
CA ILE A 948 -32.71 64.14 -3.08
C ILE A 948 -33.29 63.61 -1.76
N ASP A 949 -34.54 63.94 -1.44
CA ASP A 949 -35.23 63.45 -0.21
C ASP A 949 -35.39 61.92 -0.19
N GLN A 950 -35.53 61.27 -1.34
CA GLN A 950 -35.57 59.80 -1.44
C GLN A 950 -34.19 59.18 -1.17
N ARG A 951 -33.13 59.77 -1.74
CA ARG A 951 -31.75 59.31 -1.55
C ARG A 951 -31.22 59.56 -0.15
N GLU A 952 -31.62 60.64 0.52
CA GLU A 952 -31.25 60.91 1.91
C GLU A 952 -31.83 59.85 2.87
N ARG A 953 -33.03 59.34 2.59
CA ARG A 953 -33.63 58.23 3.34
C ARG A 953 -32.86 56.92 3.16
N GLU A 954 -32.42 56.62 1.94
CA GLU A 954 -31.59 55.44 1.65
C GLU A 954 -30.23 55.49 2.36
N VAL A 955 -29.56 56.65 2.31
CA VAL A 955 -28.29 56.91 3.00
C VAL A 955 -28.44 56.67 4.51
N ASN A 956 -29.53 57.18 5.11
CA ASN A 956 -29.83 56.96 6.53
C ASN A 956 -30.11 55.48 6.87
N GLN A 957 -30.74 54.74 5.97
CA GLN A 957 -31.05 53.32 6.17
C GLN A 957 -29.79 52.43 6.11
N ILE A 958 -28.89 52.69 5.15
CA ILE A 958 -27.58 52.02 5.05
C ILE A 958 -26.72 52.35 6.27
N ALA A 959 -26.71 53.62 6.70
CA ALA A 959 -25.99 54.04 7.91
C ALA A 959 -26.50 53.30 9.17
N LYS A 960 -27.82 53.10 9.29
CA LYS A 960 -28.44 52.32 10.37
C LYS A 960 -28.02 50.85 10.35
N SER A 961 -27.95 50.22 9.18
CA SER A 961 -27.46 48.83 9.04
C SER A 961 -25.99 48.69 9.46
N ILE A 962 -25.13 49.62 9.03
CA ILE A 962 -23.71 49.66 9.43
C ILE A 962 -23.57 49.80 10.95
N HIS A 963 -24.41 50.62 11.58
CA HIS A 963 -24.42 50.81 13.03
C HIS A 963 -24.85 49.54 13.78
N GLN A 964 -25.91 48.86 13.34
CA GLN A 964 -26.37 47.60 13.93
C GLN A 964 -25.31 46.49 13.84
N LEU A 965 -24.58 46.42 12.73
CA LEU A 965 -23.45 45.49 12.61
C LEU A 965 -22.32 45.88 13.57
N ALA A 966 -22.00 47.16 13.70
CA ALA A 966 -20.97 47.64 14.62
C ALA A 966 -21.20 47.18 16.07
N GLU A 967 -22.46 47.13 16.50
CA GLU A 967 -22.86 46.57 17.80
C GLU A 967 -22.56 45.07 17.89
N ILE A 968 -22.96 44.25 16.91
CA ILE A 968 -22.64 42.82 16.84
C ILE A 968 -21.12 42.57 16.92
N PHE A 969 -20.33 43.42 16.25
CA PHE A 969 -18.87 43.29 16.24
C PHE A 969 -18.24 43.63 17.57
N ARG A 970 -18.70 44.69 18.24
CA ARG A 970 -18.21 45.04 19.56
C ARG A 970 -18.48 43.91 20.56
N ASP A 971 -19.62 43.26 20.46
CA ASP A 971 -19.97 42.11 21.30
C ASP A 971 -19.11 40.88 21.01
N LEU A 972 -18.90 40.52 19.73
CA LEU A 972 -18.01 39.41 19.35
C LEU A 972 -16.55 39.70 19.71
N GLN A 973 -16.11 40.96 19.61
CA GLN A 973 -14.75 41.38 19.95
C GLN A 973 -14.49 41.26 21.46
N SER A 974 -15.48 41.55 22.31
CA SER A 974 -15.35 41.33 23.77
C SER A 974 -15.09 39.86 24.11
N LEU A 975 -15.71 38.94 23.36
CA LEU A 975 -15.54 37.49 23.51
C LEU A 975 -14.13 37.01 23.08
N VAL A 976 -13.50 37.72 22.15
CA VAL A 976 -12.11 37.48 21.70
C VAL A 976 -11.09 38.10 22.67
N ILE A 977 -11.40 39.25 23.29
CA ILE A 977 -10.52 39.97 24.21
C ILE A 977 -10.37 39.26 25.57
N ASP A 978 -11.40 38.57 26.07
CA ASP A 978 -11.31 37.78 27.33
C ASP A 978 -10.30 36.60 27.24
N GLN A 979 -9.79 36.26 26.06
CA GLN A 979 -8.67 35.32 25.88
C GLN A 979 -7.27 35.98 25.83
N GLY A 980 -7.19 37.32 25.92
CA GLY A 980 -6.00 38.12 25.65
C GLY A 980 -4.91 38.10 26.73
N SER A 981 -4.27 36.96 26.96
CA SER A 981 -2.82 36.91 27.26
C SER A 981 -2.17 35.78 26.45
N MET A 982 -1.97 36.06 25.16
CA MET A 982 -1.44 35.10 24.18
C MET A 982 -0.03 34.59 24.55
N LEU A 983 0.69 35.28 25.44
CA LEU A 983 2.05 34.91 25.87
C LEU A 983 2.07 33.74 26.87
N ASP A 984 1.25 33.79 27.93
CA ASP A 984 1.24 32.76 28.99
C ASP A 984 0.84 31.36 28.47
N ARG A 985 0.05 31.33 27.39
CA ARG A 985 -0.45 30.09 26.80
C ARG A 985 0.56 29.41 25.89
N ILE A 986 1.44 30.17 25.25
CA ILE A 986 2.53 29.60 24.45
C ILE A 986 3.56 29.00 25.41
N ASP A 987 3.92 29.69 26.49
CA ASP A 987 4.85 29.15 27.49
C ASP A 987 4.29 27.89 28.16
N PHE A 988 3.01 27.88 28.55
CA PHE A 988 2.36 26.70 29.09
C PHE A 988 2.31 25.54 28.09
N ASN A 989 1.97 25.80 26.82
CA ASN A 989 1.91 24.77 25.78
C ASN A 989 3.30 24.26 25.37
N ILE A 990 4.32 25.12 25.36
CA ILE A 990 5.72 24.74 25.14
C ILE A 990 6.21 23.89 26.31
N GLU A 991 5.87 24.25 27.55
CA GLU A 991 6.23 23.48 28.74
C GLU A 991 5.54 22.11 28.77
N GLN A 992 4.25 22.04 28.44
CA GLN A 992 3.51 20.78 28.27
C GLN A 992 4.06 19.95 27.12
N THR A 993 4.41 20.57 25.99
CA THR A 993 5.03 19.86 24.86
C THR A 993 6.40 19.32 25.26
N ASN A 994 7.20 20.06 26.02
CA ASN A 994 8.49 19.61 26.51
C ASN A 994 8.35 18.41 27.48
N LEU A 995 7.37 18.47 28.39
CA LEU A 995 7.04 17.36 29.29
C LEU A 995 6.58 16.12 28.52
N GLN A 996 5.65 16.28 27.57
CA GLN A 996 5.15 15.18 26.74
C GLN A 996 6.24 14.60 25.82
N VAL A 997 7.14 15.43 25.28
CA VAL A 997 8.29 14.97 24.49
C VAL A 997 9.27 14.18 25.36
N LYS A 998 9.53 14.61 26.60
CA LYS A 998 10.35 13.82 27.55
C LYS A 998 9.73 12.47 27.86
N ASP A 999 8.43 12.42 28.13
CA ASP A 999 7.72 11.17 28.38
C ASP A 999 7.68 10.28 27.13
N ALA A 1000 7.51 10.87 25.94
CA ALA A 1000 7.60 10.17 24.66
C ALA A 1000 8.99 9.57 24.44
N VAL A 1001 10.08 10.27 24.79
CA VAL A 1001 11.44 9.74 24.73
C VAL A 1001 11.60 8.54 25.68
N VAL A 1002 11.04 8.60 26.89
CA VAL A 1002 11.05 7.47 27.83
C VAL A 1002 10.25 6.29 27.30
N GLN A 1003 9.09 6.53 26.69
CA GLN A 1003 8.28 5.46 26.08
C GLN A 1003 8.93 4.90 24.82
N LEU A 1004 9.62 5.72 24.03
CA LEU A 1004 10.42 5.28 22.88
C LEU A 1004 11.63 4.45 23.31
N ASP A 1005 12.29 4.81 24.42
CA ASP A 1005 13.39 4.00 24.96
C ASP A 1005 12.88 2.68 25.56
N LYS A 1006 11.75 2.70 26.28
CA LYS A 1006 11.06 1.46 26.70
C LYS A 1006 10.65 0.62 25.48
N GLY A 1007 10.09 1.24 24.45
CA GLY A 1007 9.68 0.62 23.19
C GLY A 1007 10.87 0.01 22.44
N SER A 1008 11.98 0.74 22.33
CA SER A 1008 13.26 0.28 21.77
C SER A 1008 13.82 -0.90 22.55
N ASN A 1009 13.78 -0.84 23.89
CA ASN A 1009 14.17 -1.94 24.76
C ASN A 1009 13.24 -3.16 24.61
N TYR A 1010 11.94 -2.97 24.45
CA TYR A 1010 10.99 -4.03 24.11
C TYR A 1010 11.25 -4.60 22.72
N GLN A 1011 11.54 -3.78 21.72
CA GLN A 1011 11.82 -4.21 20.35
C GLN A 1011 13.16 -4.97 20.27
N ASN A 1012 14.18 -4.53 21.00
CA ASN A 1012 15.47 -5.21 21.17
C ASN A 1012 15.32 -6.54 21.92
N LYS A 1013 14.49 -6.59 22.98
CA LYS A 1013 14.12 -7.84 23.65
C LYS A 1013 13.29 -8.73 22.72
N THR A 1014 12.46 -8.17 21.85
CA THR A 1014 11.67 -8.92 20.86
C THR A 1014 12.58 -9.51 19.78
N ARG A 1015 13.61 -8.80 19.33
CA ARG A 1015 14.66 -9.32 18.42
C ARG A 1015 15.41 -10.48 19.08
N LYS A 1016 15.77 -10.36 20.37
CA LYS A 1016 16.38 -11.45 21.16
C LYS A 1016 15.43 -12.64 21.35
N ARG A 1017 14.14 -12.41 21.59
CA ARG A 1017 13.11 -13.46 21.69
C ARG A 1017 12.85 -14.15 20.35
N LYS A 1018 12.82 -13.42 19.24
CA LYS A 1018 12.75 -13.96 17.87
C LYS A 1018 13.97 -14.82 17.56
N LEU A 1019 15.16 -14.39 17.96
CA LEU A 1019 16.40 -15.17 17.81
C LEU A 1019 16.37 -16.44 18.68
N MET A 1020 15.87 -16.37 19.93
CA MET A 1020 15.66 -17.55 20.76
C MET A 1020 14.61 -18.50 20.17
N LEU A 1021 13.53 -17.98 19.58
CA LEU A 1021 12.50 -18.81 18.94
C LEU A 1021 13.04 -19.48 17.67
N LEU A 1022 13.86 -18.77 16.89
CA LEU A 1022 14.60 -19.31 15.75
C LEU A 1022 15.62 -20.36 16.20
N LEU A 1023 16.32 -20.13 17.32
CA LEU A 1023 17.23 -21.09 17.93
C LEU A 1023 16.48 -22.33 18.42
N ILE A 1024 15.30 -22.17 19.02
CA ILE A 1024 14.42 -23.28 19.43
C ILE A 1024 13.93 -24.04 18.21
N LEU A 1025 13.52 -23.36 17.13
CA LEU A 1025 13.13 -23.99 15.85
C LEU A 1025 14.31 -24.74 15.21
N PHE A 1026 15.52 -24.17 15.28
CA PHE A 1026 16.74 -24.79 14.78
C PHE A 1026 17.17 -25.98 15.64
N ILE A 1027 17.02 -25.89 16.97
CA ILE A 1027 17.22 -27.00 17.89
C ILE A 1027 16.17 -28.08 17.64
N MET A 1028 14.91 -27.73 17.40
CA MET A 1028 13.85 -28.68 17.03
C MET A 1028 14.16 -29.33 15.68
N LEU A 1029 14.66 -28.58 14.69
CA LEU A 1029 15.14 -29.11 13.41
C LEU A 1029 16.32 -30.07 13.61
N LEU A 1030 17.30 -29.70 14.44
CA LEU A 1030 18.44 -30.55 14.79
C LEU A 1030 18.00 -31.80 15.55
N ILE A 1031 17.04 -31.68 16.47
CA ILE A 1031 16.42 -32.79 17.17
C ILE A 1031 15.75 -33.70 16.14
N VAL A 1032 14.93 -33.17 15.23
CA VAL A 1032 14.30 -33.92 14.13
C VAL A 1032 15.35 -34.64 13.28
N ILE A 1033 16.45 -33.98 12.91
CA ILE A 1033 17.58 -34.60 12.19
C ILE A 1033 18.22 -35.72 13.02
N LEU A 1034 18.37 -35.54 14.34
CA LEU A 1034 18.87 -36.54 15.27
C LEU A 1034 17.89 -37.69 15.49
N ILE A 1035 16.57 -37.45 15.42
CA ILE A 1035 15.52 -38.47 15.47
C ILE A 1035 15.52 -39.28 14.17
N VAL A 1036 15.74 -38.62 13.03
CA VAL A 1036 15.72 -39.23 11.69
C VAL A 1036 16.99 -40.02 11.41
N LYS A 1037 18.11 -39.78 12.10
CA LYS A 1037 19.36 -40.53 11.91
C LYS A 1037 19.18 -42.00 12.36
N PRO A 1038 19.13 -42.99 11.43
CA PRO A 1038 19.00 -44.38 11.82
C PRO A 1038 20.29 -44.83 12.53
N LYS A 1039 20.15 -45.48 13.69
CA LYS A 1039 21.28 -46.18 14.33
C LYS A 1039 21.85 -47.19 13.34
N LYS A 1040 23.16 -47.16 13.11
CA LYS A 1040 23.90 -48.31 12.57
C LYS A 1040 23.57 -49.50 13.49
N LYS A 1041 22.85 -50.49 12.98
CA LYS A 1041 22.87 -51.83 13.58
C LYS A 1041 24.29 -52.35 13.38
N ASN A 1042 25.06 -52.38 14.47
CA ASN A 1042 26.17 -53.32 14.60
C ASN A 1042 25.60 -54.69 14.95
#